data_AF-A0A929PUF0-F1
#
_entry.id   AF-A0A929PUF0-F1
#
_cell.length_a   1.000
_cell.length_b   1.000
_cell.length_c   1.000
_cell.angle_alpha   90.00
_cell.angle_beta   90.00
_cell.angle_gamma   90.00
#
_symmetry.space_group_name_H-M   'P 1'
#
loop_
_entity.id
_entity.type
_entity.pdbx_description
1 polymer ?
#
loop_
_entity_poly.entity_id
_entity_poly.type
_entity_poly.pdbx_seq_one_letter_code
_entity_poly.pdbx_strand_id
1 'polypeptide(L)'
;MFPARVKAVLGPTNTGKTHLAITRMLAHSSGVIGFPLRLLARENYDRMVAARGEKNVALITGEEKIIPPGAKWFSCTVEAMPLDRRVEFVAVDEIQLCADPDRGHIFTDRLLHARGLVETMFLGAETIRPLLQRLVPQAEIETRPRLSQLAYAGPAKLTRLPPRSAIVAFSAGEVYAIAEAIRRRRGGCAVVMGRLSPRTRNAQVALYQNREVDFLVATDAIGMGLNMDVDHVAFASLMKFDGHKPRPLTAQEAAQIAGRAGRGMRDGTFGVTADCPPLDPEIVAKIENHQFESLTTLAWRNSDLDFTSIDALLDSLSQPPNKPGLKRGNDADDLKTLDHLAREKEIRGLAASRSRVRLLWEACQIPDFRKLADDSHTRFCARIFTHLAKEGRLPPDWVGSQIAQSANTEGDIDTLMARLAGIRTWTYVAARTDWLADAARFQQEARAAEDAVSDVLHERLTARFVDRRAAHLIRKLDDTKEELLSAVTRKGEVVVEGHPVGQVKGFAFEPDTTASTDEEKKLILRAARHALREEMPRRVAALEAAEDGAFALLNTHRITWDGDEVARLKAGETPDKPVVEVLPSEFLESQEKERVRVKLAAWLEEHIKREFAALATVEEKAAEDAELRGPAFRLREYLGLVPGGTERDITPELRQKLKAIGVRAGRFALYIPEVLKPRAMQLRALLWSIKAQCVAPELPASGLVSMLPPDKWPRGFAQQMGWLQAGPVLLRIDVAERIAGELGHMTRRAPAMMPIDVASRLGVKGEVLPAVLAVLGFRIIAAEPLAEGAFGPPSPPMIAHRREEPRHQGQRRHGQGHGQGQGRPDRRGPPRQQAAEGAAAPAEGAEAPAEGATARTDGRPEGERGPRRERGGRDRPRGDRPQGERRPAEAGAAPAEGGEAAQADRNKRFDRFRGPRPQGDRDSRPQGDRPQGDRGPRPQGDRGPRPQGDRGPRRDDRSRDRDRGERSYSFPAGNESKPGAADPDSPFAALARLKLGKN
;
A
#
# COMPACT_ATOMS: atom_id res chain seq x y z
N MET A 1 -54.51 44.29 12.43
CA MET A 1 -53.35 43.40 12.67
C MET A 1 -53.56 42.16 11.83
N PHE A 2 -52.59 41.73 11.02
CA PHE A 2 -52.75 40.47 10.27
C PHE A 2 -52.62 39.28 11.23
N PRO A 3 -53.36 38.16 11.03
CA PRO A 3 -53.17 36.96 11.84
C PRO A 3 -51.78 36.38 11.60
N ALA A 4 -51.09 36.00 12.69
CA ALA A 4 -49.79 35.37 12.63
C ALA A 4 -49.89 34.03 11.87
N ARG A 5 -49.16 33.90 10.75
CA ARG A 5 -49.27 32.72 9.88
C ARG A 5 -48.46 31.57 10.46
N VAL A 6 -49.03 30.37 10.43
CA VAL A 6 -48.31 29.14 10.75
C VAL A 6 -48.17 28.34 9.46
N LYS A 7 -46.95 27.89 9.15
CA LYS A 7 -46.64 27.15 7.94
C LYS A 7 -45.77 25.93 8.27
N ALA A 8 -46.02 24.82 7.60
CA ALA A 8 -45.20 23.62 7.64
C ALA A 8 -44.65 23.34 6.23
N VAL A 9 -43.34 23.44 6.05
CA VAL A 9 -42.67 23.05 4.80
C VAL A 9 -42.15 21.63 4.99
N LEU A 10 -42.74 20.67 4.28
CA LEU A 10 -42.49 19.24 4.45
C LEU A 10 -41.87 18.62 3.20
N GLY A 11 -41.03 17.60 3.39
CA GLY A 11 -40.43 16.82 2.31
C GLY A 11 -39.13 16.12 2.74
N PRO A 12 -38.51 15.28 1.88
CA PRO A 12 -37.26 14.57 2.18
C PRO A 12 -36.05 15.50 2.42
N THR A 13 -34.87 14.92 2.66
CA THR A 13 -33.59 15.65 2.63
C THR A 13 -33.27 16.18 1.22
N ASN A 14 -32.28 17.07 1.09
CA ASN A 14 -31.91 17.75 -0.18
C ASN A 14 -33.10 18.46 -0.89
N THR A 15 -33.88 19.24 -0.12
CA THR A 15 -35.12 19.94 -0.57
C THR A 15 -35.09 21.46 -0.42
N GLY A 16 -34.02 22.03 0.14
CA GLY A 16 -33.85 23.49 0.31
C GLY A 16 -34.66 24.14 1.45
N LYS A 17 -35.39 23.36 2.26
CA LYS A 17 -36.28 23.86 3.34
C LYS A 17 -35.62 24.85 4.29
N THR A 18 -34.47 24.49 4.86
CA THR A 18 -33.72 25.32 5.81
C THR A 18 -33.23 26.64 5.19
N HIS A 19 -32.82 26.60 3.91
CA HIS A 19 -32.43 27.81 3.17
C HIS A 19 -33.61 28.76 2.98
N LEU A 20 -34.80 28.23 2.63
CA LEU A 20 -36.03 29.02 2.54
C LEU A 20 -36.35 29.69 3.90
N ALA A 21 -36.30 28.95 5.00
CA ALA A 21 -36.60 29.49 6.32
C ALA A 21 -35.63 30.59 6.75
N ILE A 22 -34.32 30.40 6.56
CA ILE A 22 -33.32 31.44 6.86
C ILE A 22 -33.54 32.67 5.96
N THR A 23 -33.79 32.47 4.66
CA THR A 23 -34.06 33.57 3.72
C THR A 23 -35.29 34.40 4.16
N ARG A 24 -36.36 33.73 4.60
CA ARG A 24 -37.57 34.39 5.13
C ARG A 24 -37.30 35.08 6.47
N MET A 25 -36.66 34.39 7.42
CA MET A 25 -36.31 34.94 8.73
C MET A 25 -35.49 36.23 8.62
N LEU A 26 -34.51 36.27 7.72
CA LEU A 26 -33.66 37.45 7.50
C LEU A 26 -34.38 38.60 6.79
N ALA A 27 -35.56 38.36 6.22
CA ALA A 27 -36.43 39.40 5.64
C ALA A 27 -37.39 40.02 6.67
N HIS A 28 -37.68 39.34 7.79
CA HIS A 28 -38.39 39.89 8.94
C HIS A 28 -37.44 40.71 9.84
N SER A 29 -37.96 41.65 10.62
CA SER A 29 -37.15 42.58 11.43
C SER A 29 -36.41 41.91 12.59
N SER A 30 -36.92 40.75 13.02
CA SER A 30 -36.38 39.91 14.09
C SER A 30 -36.81 38.46 13.89
N GLY A 31 -36.02 37.50 14.38
CA GLY A 31 -36.43 36.10 14.33
C GLY A 31 -35.56 35.13 15.11
N VAL A 32 -36.11 33.95 15.37
CA VAL A 32 -35.46 32.83 16.09
C VAL A 32 -35.64 31.55 15.27
N ILE A 33 -34.57 30.78 15.09
CA ILE A 33 -34.64 29.44 14.49
C ILE A 33 -33.97 28.39 15.39
N GLY A 34 -34.72 27.35 15.72
CA GLY A 34 -34.24 26.19 16.48
C GLY A 34 -33.78 25.06 15.58
N PHE A 35 -32.53 24.64 15.73
CA PHE A 35 -31.91 23.51 15.02
C PHE A 35 -31.72 22.29 15.94
N PRO A 36 -31.76 21.06 15.41
CA PRO A 36 -31.64 19.85 16.23
C PRO A 36 -30.22 19.53 16.72
N LEU A 37 -29.19 20.28 16.27
CA LEU A 37 -27.78 20.01 16.57
C LEU A 37 -26.99 21.31 16.71
N ARG A 38 -26.08 21.40 17.70
CA ARG A 38 -25.13 22.52 17.88
C ARG A 38 -24.38 22.89 16.59
N LEU A 39 -24.01 21.89 15.79
CA LEU A 39 -23.30 22.10 14.53
C LEU A 39 -24.16 22.78 13.45
N LEU A 40 -25.46 22.48 13.35
CA LEU A 40 -26.39 23.19 12.46
C LEU A 40 -26.66 24.62 12.93
N ALA A 41 -26.77 24.83 14.24
CA ALA A 41 -26.88 26.17 14.81
C ALA A 41 -25.63 27.01 14.51
N ARG A 42 -24.43 26.43 14.61
CA ARG A 42 -23.17 27.10 14.26
C ARG A 42 -23.06 27.38 12.75
N GLU A 43 -23.24 26.37 11.90
CA GLU A 43 -23.16 26.50 10.44
C GLU A 43 -24.08 27.61 9.90
N ASN A 44 -25.30 27.70 10.42
CA ASN A 44 -26.26 28.72 10.00
C ASN A 44 -26.07 30.06 10.73
N TYR A 45 -25.52 30.09 11.96
CA TYR A 45 -25.04 31.33 12.57
C TYR A 45 -23.98 32.00 11.69
N ASP A 46 -22.96 31.26 11.26
CA ASP A 46 -21.86 31.81 10.46
C ASP A 46 -22.37 32.33 9.09
N ARG A 47 -23.34 31.64 8.46
CA ARG A 47 -24.07 32.15 7.28
C ARG A 47 -24.85 33.43 7.55
N MET A 48 -25.58 33.49 8.66
CA MET A 48 -26.39 34.66 9.04
C MET A 48 -25.49 35.87 9.39
N VAL A 49 -24.35 35.64 10.04
CA VAL A 49 -23.30 36.65 10.27
C VAL A 49 -22.74 37.17 8.96
N ALA A 50 -22.45 36.32 7.98
CA ALA A 50 -22.02 36.76 6.65
C ALA A 50 -23.07 37.62 5.92
N ALA A 51 -24.37 37.38 6.16
CA ALA A 51 -25.48 38.09 5.50
C ALA A 51 -25.97 39.36 6.24
N ARG A 52 -25.76 39.47 7.56
CA ARG A 52 -26.28 40.58 8.39
C ARG A 52 -25.26 41.24 9.32
N GLY A 53 -24.03 40.74 9.38
CA GLY A 53 -22.97 41.22 10.27
C GLY A 53 -23.12 40.73 11.72
N GLU A 54 -21.99 40.46 12.35
CA GLU A 54 -21.91 39.82 13.68
C GLU A 54 -22.75 40.52 14.74
N LYS A 55 -22.73 41.86 14.80
CA LYS A 55 -23.46 42.66 15.79
C LYS A 55 -24.98 42.47 15.81
N ASN A 56 -25.57 41.89 14.75
CA ASN A 56 -27.02 41.71 14.60
C ASN A 56 -27.48 40.26 14.81
N VAL A 57 -26.56 39.31 15.01
CA VAL A 57 -26.86 37.87 15.01
C VAL A 57 -26.35 37.22 16.29
N ALA A 58 -27.13 36.30 16.86
CA ALA A 58 -26.79 35.55 18.06
C ALA A 58 -26.75 34.03 17.83
N LEU A 59 -25.91 33.35 18.60
CA LEU A 59 -25.82 31.90 18.72
C LEU A 59 -26.20 31.48 20.15
N ILE A 60 -27.13 30.54 20.32
CA ILE A 60 -27.46 29.99 21.64
C ILE A 60 -27.59 28.47 21.56
N THR A 61 -26.65 27.75 22.16
CA THR A 61 -26.75 26.30 22.44
C THR A 61 -26.59 26.07 23.95
N GLY A 62 -26.61 24.81 24.41
CA GLY A 62 -26.40 24.51 25.84
C GLY A 62 -24.98 24.83 26.33
N GLU A 63 -24.02 24.83 25.41
CA GLU A 63 -22.58 24.91 25.68
C GLU A 63 -21.95 26.21 25.14
N GLU A 64 -22.68 27.00 24.34
CA GLU A 64 -22.14 28.18 23.65
C GLU A 64 -23.19 29.28 23.50
N LYS A 65 -22.87 30.50 23.95
CA LYS A 65 -23.81 31.62 23.99
C LYS A 65 -23.13 32.92 23.54
N ILE A 66 -23.37 33.31 22.30
CA ILE A 66 -22.89 34.56 21.70
C ILE A 66 -24.11 35.45 21.48
N ILE A 67 -24.29 36.49 22.30
CA ILE A 67 -25.41 37.42 22.20
C ILE A 67 -24.89 38.87 22.20
N PRO A 68 -24.65 39.46 21.01
CA PRO A 68 -24.40 40.89 20.89
C PRO A 68 -25.59 41.72 21.42
N PRO A 69 -25.36 42.92 22.01
CA PRO A 69 -26.45 43.78 22.50
C PRO A 69 -27.47 44.17 21.43
N GLY A 70 -27.08 44.20 20.15
CA GLY A 70 -27.94 44.52 19.01
C GLY A 70 -28.58 43.31 18.32
N ALA A 71 -28.48 42.10 18.87
CA ALA A 71 -28.93 40.87 18.20
C ALA A 71 -30.44 40.85 17.93
N LYS A 72 -30.81 40.71 16.64
CA LYS A 72 -32.19 40.61 16.14
C LYS A 72 -32.55 39.22 15.64
N TRP A 73 -31.56 38.48 15.13
CA TRP A 73 -31.74 37.13 14.59
C TRP A 73 -30.94 36.11 15.41
N PHE A 74 -31.61 35.03 15.82
CA PHE A 74 -31.09 34.04 16.77
C PHE A 74 -31.02 32.66 16.12
N SER A 75 -29.81 32.12 16.00
CA SER A 75 -29.56 30.73 15.63
C SER A 75 -29.41 29.91 16.92
N CYS A 76 -30.32 28.97 17.16
CA CYS A 76 -30.40 28.25 18.42
C CYS A 76 -30.37 26.73 18.24
N THR A 77 -30.04 25.97 19.30
CA THR A 77 -30.61 24.62 19.42
C THR A 77 -32.07 24.70 19.86
N VAL A 78 -32.91 23.71 19.49
CA VAL A 78 -34.35 23.68 19.86
C VAL A 78 -34.55 23.70 21.38
N GLU A 79 -33.64 23.07 22.11
CA GLU A 79 -33.52 23.11 23.57
C GLU A 79 -33.30 24.54 24.08
N ALA A 80 -32.28 25.23 23.58
CA ALA A 80 -31.85 26.55 24.06
C ALA A 80 -32.59 27.74 23.40
N MET A 81 -33.69 27.46 22.68
CA MET A 81 -34.47 28.45 21.95
C MET A 81 -35.23 29.38 22.92
N PRO A 82 -35.00 30.71 22.90
CA PRO A 82 -35.62 31.65 23.84
C PRO A 82 -37.10 31.88 23.52
N LEU A 83 -38.01 31.36 24.35
CA LEU A 83 -39.46 31.53 24.21
C LEU A 83 -40.02 32.79 24.91
N ASP A 84 -39.23 33.41 25.78
CA ASP A 84 -39.51 34.71 26.41
C ASP A 84 -39.45 35.87 25.40
N ARG A 85 -38.61 35.72 24.36
CA ARG A 85 -38.39 36.72 23.31
C ARG A 85 -39.47 36.68 22.23
N ARG A 86 -40.35 37.68 22.26
CA ARG A 86 -41.28 37.96 21.15
C ARG A 86 -40.50 38.49 19.94
N VAL A 87 -40.60 37.79 18.82
CA VAL A 87 -39.97 38.12 17.53
C VAL A 87 -40.97 37.95 16.38
N GLU A 88 -40.73 38.58 15.23
CA GLU A 88 -41.64 38.47 14.07
C GLU A 88 -41.70 37.05 13.49
N PHE A 89 -40.53 36.41 13.33
CA PHE A 89 -40.41 35.07 12.73
C PHE A 89 -39.88 34.03 13.72
N VAL A 90 -40.54 32.88 13.81
CA VAL A 90 -40.04 31.69 14.53
C VAL A 90 -39.95 30.51 13.59
N ALA A 91 -38.88 29.71 13.66
CA ALA A 91 -38.80 28.43 12.96
C ALA A 91 -38.21 27.30 13.81
N VAL A 92 -38.58 26.06 13.48
CA VAL A 92 -38.03 24.83 14.07
C VAL A 92 -37.72 23.85 12.94
N ASP A 93 -36.48 23.41 12.84
CA ASP A 93 -36.00 22.48 11.81
C ASP A 93 -36.05 21.01 12.27
N GLU A 94 -36.19 20.10 11.31
CA GLU A 94 -36.34 18.64 11.49
C GLU A 94 -37.46 18.25 12.49
N ILE A 95 -38.62 18.91 12.39
CA ILE A 95 -39.77 18.80 13.31
C ILE A 95 -40.34 17.38 13.50
N GLN A 96 -40.04 16.43 12.60
CA GLN A 96 -40.35 15.00 12.81
C GLN A 96 -39.68 14.42 14.07
N LEU A 97 -38.63 15.06 14.60
CA LEU A 97 -38.02 14.72 15.87
C LEU A 97 -38.95 14.88 17.08
N CYS A 98 -40.15 15.47 16.93
CA CYS A 98 -41.22 15.32 17.92
C CYS A 98 -41.53 13.84 18.27
N ALA A 99 -41.22 12.88 17.41
CA ALA A 99 -41.36 11.44 17.68
C ALA A 99 -40.09 10.76 18.25
N ASP A 100 -39.02 11.52 18.51
CA ASP A 100 -37.83 10.99 19.21
C ASP A 100 -38.21 10.61 20.66
N PRO A 101 -37.94 9.37 21.12
CA PRO A 101 -38.39 8.90 22.43
C PRO A 101 -37.84 9.69 23.62
N ASP A 102 -36.64 10.24 23.52
CA ASP A 102 -35.88 10.79 24.64
C ASP A 102 -35.98 12.32 24.68
N ARG A 103 -35.68 12.99 23.56
CA ARG A 103 -35.70 14.47 23.45
C ARG A 103 -36.88 15.04 22.64
N GLY A 104 -37.68 14.19 22.00
CA GLY A 104 -38.78 14.65 21.13
C GLY A 104 -39.85 15.46 21.86
N HIS A 105 -40.00 15.27 23.16
CA HIS A 105 -40.89 16.07 24.01
C HIS A 105 -40.59 17.59 23.94
N ILE A 106 -39.32 17.98 23.73
CA ILE A 106 -38.90 19.39 23.60
C ILE A 106 -39.35 19.96 22.25
N PHE A 107 -39.24 19.17 21.18
CA PHE A 107 -39.73 19.55 19.86
C PHE A 107 -41.27 19.65 19.85
N THR A 108 -41.95 18.75 20.54
CA THR A 108 -43.41 18.77 20.70
C THR A 108 -43.88 20.00 21.49
N ASP A 109 -43.17 20.40 22.55
CA ASP A 109 -43.43 21.68 23.23
C ASP A 109 -43.28 22.87 22.25
N ARG A 110 -42.20 22.93 21.46
CA ARG A 110 -42.03 24.02 20.48
C ARG A 110 -43.11 23.99 19.39
N LEU A 111 -43.52 22.82 18.91
CA LEU A 111 -44.62 22.63 17.95
C LEU A 111 -45.94 23.19 18.51
N LEU A 112 -46.25 22.91 19.77
CA LEU A 112 -47.49 23.35 20.41
C LEU A 112 -47.48 24.82 20.82
N HIS A 113 -46.35 25.35 21.30
CA HIS A 113 -46.31 26.64 22.04
C HIS A 113 -45.45 27.75 21.39
N ALA A 114 -44.40 27.45 20.63
CA ALA A 114 -43.52 28.48 20.07
C ALA A 114 -44.15 29.17 18.85
N ARG A 115 -44.35 30.50 18.90
CA ARG A 115 -45.02 31.28 17.83
C ARG A 115 -44.34 32.63 17.60
N GLY A 116 -44.12 32.98 16.33
CA GLY A 116 -43.73 34.33 15.92
C GLY A 116 -44.92 35.28 15.86
N LEU A 117 -44.66 36.59 15.98
CA LEU A 117 -45.68 37.64 15.92
C LEU A 117 -46.30 37.81 14.53
N VAL A 118 -45.58 37.39 13.47
CA VAL A 118 -45.98 37.52 12.06
C VAL A 118 -46.01 36.16 11.38
N GLU A 119 -44.98 35.33 11.59
CA GLU A 119 -44.83 34.04 10.91
C GLU A 119 -44.17 32.98 11.82
N THR A 120 -44.69 31.76 11.75
CA THR A 120 -44.11 30.56 12.39
C THR A 120 -43.92 29.47 11.34
N MET A 121 -42.72 28.91 11.21
CA MET A 121 -42.37 27.94 10.17
C MET A 121 -41.77 26.64 10.73
N PHE A 122 -42.51 25.54 10.61
CA PHE A 122 -42.02 24.19 10.89
C PHE A 122 -41.42 23.58 9.63
N LEU A 123 -40.25 22.94 9.73
CA LEU A 123 -39.58 22.26 8.63
C LEU A 123 -39.37 20.79 8.99
N GLY A 124 -39.59 19.86 8.06
CA GLY A 124 -39.24 18.46 8.32
C GLY A 124 -39.64 17.47 7.24
N ALA A 125 -39.68 16.20 7.64
CA ALA A 125 -40.17 15.08 6.83
C ALA A 125 -41.71 15.08 6.74
N GLU A 126 -42.25 14.55 5.64
CA GLU A 126 -43.69 14.50 5.41
C GLU A 126 -44.45 13.55 6.36
N THR A 127 -43.76 12.61 7.00
CA THR A 127 -44.36 11.63 7.92
C THR A 127 -45.08 12.26 9.12
N ILE A 128 -44.78 13.50 9.51
CA ILE A 128 -45.51 14.21 10.58
C ILE A 128 -46.87 14.77 10.12
N ARG A 129 -47.16 14.85 8.81
CA ARG A 129 -48.34 15.56 8.25
C ARG A 129 -49.65 15.28 9.01
N PRO A 130 -50.06 14.02 9.29
CA PRO A 130 -51.36 13.77 9.93
C PRO A 130 -51.44 14.22 11.39
N LEU A 131 -50.30 14.24 12.10
CA LEU A 131 -50.22 14.74 13.48
C LEU A 131 -50.13 16.27 13.51
N LEU A 132 -49.41 16.87 12.55
CA LEU A 132 -49.32 18.31 12.41
C LEU A 132 -50.70 18.93 12.10
N GLN A 133 -51.46 18.35 11.17
CA GLN A 133 -52.84 18.75 10.87
C GLN A 133 -53.80 18.61 12.07
N ARG A 134 -53.56 17.63 12.96
CA ARG A 134 -54.39 17.38 14.15
C ARG A 134 -54.04 18.28 15.34
N LEU A 135 -52.75 18.55 15.56
CA LEU A 135 -52.25 19.28 16.72
C LEU A 135 -52.10 20.79 16.47
N VAL A 136 -51.91 21.19 15.21
CA VAL A 136 -51.78 22.58 14.75
C VAL A 136 -52.62 22.79 13.47
N PRO A 137 -53.96 22.69 13.55
CA PRO A 137 -54.85 22.73 12.38
C PRO A 137 -54.80 24.05 11.59
N GLN A 138 -54.27 25.12 12.17
CA GLN A 138 -54.04 26.41 11.51
C GLN A 138 -52.77 26.48 10.64
N ALA A 139 -52.03 25.36 10.49
CA ALA A 139 -50.79 25.34 9.72
C ALA A 139 -51.02 25.09 8.22
N GLU A 140 -50.64 26.05 7.38
CA GLU A 140 -50.54 25.87 5.92
C GLU A 140 -49.43 24.86 5.60
N ILE A 141 -49.71 23.78 4.85
CA ILE A 141 -48.69 22.75 4.56
C ILE A 141 -48.22 22.83 3.10
N GLU A 142 -46.94 23.12 2.88
CA GLU A 142 -46.25 23.11 1.58
C GLU A 142 -45.39 21.84 1.47
N THR A 143 -45.67 20.98 0.48
CA THR A 143 -44.81 19.84 0.15
C THR A 143 -43.72 20.25 -0.83
N ARG A 144 -42.48 19.77 -0.65
CA ARG A 144 -41.38 19.98 -1.61
C ARG A 144 -40.72 18.64 -2.00
N PRO A 145 -40.71 18.26 -3.29
CA PRO A 145 -40.02 17.05 -3.75
C PRO A 145 -38.50 17.22 -3.68
N ARG A 146 -37.78 16.08 -3.64
CA ARG A 146 -36.31 16.03 -3.65
C ARG A 146 -35.76 16.60 -4.97
N LEU A 147 -34.60 17.26 -4.90
CA LEU A 147 -33.96 17.91 -6.06
C LEU A 147 -33.16 16.96 -6.97
N SER A 148 -32.93 15.72 -6.53
CA SER A 148 -32.19 14.69 -7.28
C SER A 148 -32.68 13.29 -6.94
N GLN A 149 -32.41 12.32 -7.81
CA GLN A 149 -32.74 10.92 -7.61
C GLN A 149 -31.76 10.24 -6.64
N LEU A 150 -32.17 9.08 -6.12
CA LEU A 150 -31.38 8.20 -5.28
C LEU A 150 -31.65 6.76 -5.72
N ALA A 151 -30.64 6.04 -6.18
CA ALA A 151 -30.79 4.70 -6.76
C ALA A 151 -29.98 3.63 -5.99
N TYR A 152 -30.52 2.42 -5.89
CA TYR A 152 -29.87 1.30 -5.23
C TYR A 152 -28.86 0.60 -6.15
N ALA A 153 -27.59 0.58 -5.73
CA ALA A 153 -26.46 -0.02 -6.45
C ALA A 153 -26.14 -1.46 -6.01
N GLY A 154 -26.88 -2.02 -5.04
CA GLY A 154 -26.68 -3.39 -4.56
C GLY A 154 -25.51 -3.57 -3.57
N PRO A 155 -25.09 -4.84 -3.34
CA PRO A 155 -23.99 -5.18 -2.44
C PRO A 155 -22.61 -5.04 -3.11
N ALA A 156 -21.69 -4.31 -2.48
CA ALA A 156 -20.34 -4.07 -3.00
C ALA A 156 -19.24 -4.38 -1.96
N LYS A 157 -18.16 -5.05 -2.39
CA LYS A 157 -16.96 -5.23 -1.55
C LYS A 157 -16.31 -3.87 -1.29
N LEU A 158 -15.71 -3.64 -0.11
CA LEU A 158 -15.04 -2.38 0.22
C LEU A 158 -14.01 -1.92 -0.83
N THR A 159 -13.33 -2.86 -1.53
CA THR A 159 -12.38 -2.54 -2.61
C THR A 159 -13.04 -2.10 -3.92
N ARG A 160 -14.33 -2.40 -4.12
CA ARG A 160 -15.14 -2.07 -5.31
C ARG A 160 -16.13 -0.93 -5.08
N LEU A 161 -16.19 -0.35 -3.88
CA LEU A 161 -16.93 0.89 -3.66
C LEU A 161 -16.35 2.01 -4.54
N PRO A 162 -17.18 2.89 -5.12
CA PRO A 162 -16.68 4.02 -5.89
C PRO A 162 -15.93 5.01 -4.99
N PRO A 163 -15.07 5.88 -5.55
CA PRO A 163 -14.58 7.04 -4.82
C PRO A 163 -15.77 7.90 -4.34
N ARG A 164 -15.55 8.77 -3.35
CA ARG A 164 -16.59 9.57 -2.70
C ARG A 164 -17.68 8.75 -1.99
N SER A 165 -17.35 7.53 -1.57
CA SER A 165 -18.24 6.69 -0.75
C SER A 165 -18.19 7.04 0.75
N ALA A 166 -19.35 7.11 1.38
CA ALA A 166 -19.50 7.08 2.84
C ALA A 166 -19.98 5.70 3.30
N ILE A 167 -19.18 5.01 4.12
CA ILE A 167 -19.49 3.71 4.70
C ILE A 167 -20.05 3.92 6.11
N VAL A 168 -21.23 3.37 6.41
CA VAL A 168 -21.95 3.62 7.66
C VAL A 168 -22.10 2.35 8.49
N ALA A 169 -21.64 2.41 9.74
CA ALA A 169 -21.75 1.36 10.75
C ALA A 169 -22.35 1.92 12.05
N PHE A 170 -22.73 1.05 13.00
CA PHE A 170 -23.52 1.48 14.18
C PHE A 170 -22.78 1.33 15.51
N SER A 171 -21.54 0.85 15.48
CA SER A 171 -20.62 0.84 16.62
C SER A 171 -19.26 1.48 16.27
N ALA A 172 -18.58 2.04 17.27
CA ALA A 172 -17.22 2.59 17.10
C ALA A 172 -16.20 1.49 16.71
N GLY A 173 -16.41 0.25 17.18
CA GLY A 173 -15.57 -0.89 16.83
C GLY A 173 -15.63 -1.25 15.35
N GLU A 174 -16.83 -1.30 14.76
CA GLU A 174 -17.00 -1.47 13.31
C GLU A 174 -16.39 -0.30 12.54
N VAL A 175 -16.63 0.95 12.97
CA VAL A 175 -16.05 2.15 12.32
C VAL A 175 -14.52 2.07 12.29
N TYR A 176 -13.86 1.75 13.40
CA TYR A 176 -12.40 1.57 13.43
C TYR A 176 -11.94 0.39 12.58
N ALA A 177 -12.64 -0.76 12.61
CA ALA A 177 -12.26 -1.95 11.83
C ALA A 177 -12.37 -1.71 10.31
N ILE A 178 -13.42 -1.04 9.86
CA ILE A 178 -13.62 -0.64 8.46
C ILE A 178 -12.57 0.41 8.06
N ALA A 179 -12.26 1.38 8.94
CA ALA A 179 -11.27 2.40 8.67
C ALA A 179 -9.84 1.83 8.51
N GLU A 180 -9.43 0.87 9.36
CA GLU A 180 -8.20 0.09 9.18
C GLU A 180 -8.21 -0.68 7.85
N ALA A 181 -9.33 -1.32 7.51
CA ALA A 181 -9.46 -2.12 6.28
C ALA A 181 -9.41 -1.27 4.99
N ILE A 182 -9.93 -0.04 5.04
CA ILE A 182 -9.84 0.93 3.93
C ILE A 182 -8.44 1.53 3.86
N ARG A 183 -7.83 1.98 4.97
CA ARG A 183 -6.45 2.48 4.99
C ARG A 183 -5.47 1.50 4.32
N ARG A 184 -5.56 0.21 4.68
CA ARG A 184 -4.68 -0.85 4.14
C ARG A 184 -4.88 -1.17 2.64
N ARG A 185 -5.93 -0.67 1.98
CA ARG A 185 -6.31 -1.04 0.59
C ARG A 185 -6.64 0.13 -0.33
N ARG A 186 -6.80 1.34 0.22
CA ARG A 186 -7.20 2.58 -0.46
C ARG A 186 -6.47 3.82 0.09
N GLY A 187 -5.39 3.62 0.85
CA GLY A 187 -4.56 4.69 1.41
C GLY A 187 -5.14 5.34 2.67
N GLY A 188 -6.42 5.69 2.70
CA GLY A 188 -7.03 6.27 3.90
C GLY A 188 -8.52 6.51 3.83
N CYS A 189 -9.06 6.93 4.98
CA CYS A 189 -10.42 7.44 5.10
C CYS A 189 -10.54 8.47 6.22
N ALA A 190 -11.51 9.36 6.10
CA ALA A 190 -11.96 10.21 7.20
C ALA A 190 -12.86 9.41 8.15
N VAL A 191 -12.87 9.76 9.45
CA VAL A 191 -13.68 9.08 10.46
C VAL A 191 -14.62 10.06 11.17
N VAL A 192 -15.93 9.80 11.11
CA VAL A 192 -16.98 10.67 11.69
C VAL A 192 -17.94 9.89 12.58
N MET A 193 -17.83 10.10 13.90
CA MET A 193 -18.70 9.46 14.89
C MET A 193 -19.49 10.50 15.68
N GLY A 194 -20.70 10.14 16.14
CA GLY A 194 -21.57 11.03 16.90
C GLY A 194 -20.95 11.63 18.18
N ARG A 195 -19.99 10.93 18.80
CA ARG A 195 -19.27 11.39 19.99
C ARG A 195 -18.23 12.49 19.73
N LEU A 196 -17.71 12.65 18.50
CA LEU A 196 -16.67 13.65 18.19
C LEU A 196 -17.17 15.09 18.40
N SER A 197 -16.25 16.01 18.69
CA SER A 197 -16.53 17.47 18.79
C SER A 197 -16.96 18.03 17.43
N PRO A 198 -17.64 19.19 17.39
CA PRO A 198 -17.89 19.90 16.14
C PRO A 198 -16.58 20.17 15.37
N ARG A 199 -15.50 20.50 16.08
CA ARG A 199 -14.17 20.79 15.53
C ARG A 199 -13.50 19.58 14.89
N THR A 200 -13.29 18.50 15.64
CA THR A 200 -12.69 17.24 15.12
C THR A 200 -13.51 16.70 13.94
N ARG A 201 -14.84 16.77 14.04
CA ARG A 201 -15.78 16.31 13.01
C ARG A 201 -15.67 17.15 11.72
N ASN A 202 -15.65 18.47 11.83
CA ASN A 202 -15.45 19.35 10.67
C ASN A 202 -14.07 19.17 10.06
N ALA A 203 -13.01 19.00 10.86
CA ALA A 203 -11.66 18.75 10.36
C ALA A 203 -11.55 17.39 9.64
N GLN A 204 -12.19 16.33 10.15
CA GLN A 204 -12.26 15.03 9.45
C GLN A 204 -13.08 15.13 8.14
N VAL A 205 -14.18 15.89 8.13
CA VAL A 205 -14.96 16.15 6.89
C VAL A 205 -14.18 17.02 5.90
N ALA A 206 -13.30 17.92 6.37
CA ALA A 206 -12.42 18.71 5.51
C ALA A 206 -11.45 17.81 4.73
N LEU A 207 -10.80 16.82 5.36
CA LEU A 207 -9.94 15.85 4.66
C LEU A 207 -10.66 15.19 3.48
N TYR A 208 -11.92 14.79 3.69
CA TYR A 208 -12.76 14.20 2.66
C TYR A 208 -13.17 15.22 1.58
N GLN A 209 -13.63 16.41 1.96
CA GLN A 209 -14.03 17.46 0.99
C GLN A 209 -12.87 17.98 0.15
N ASN A 210 -11.67 18.11 0.73
CA ASN A 210 -10.43 18.51 0.08
C ASN A 210 -9.88 17.45 -0.91
N ARG A 211 -10.43 16.23 -0.89
CA ARG A 211 -9.86 15.03 -1.55
C ARG A 211 -8.42 14.72 -1.08
N GLU A 212 -8.19 14.82 0.23
CA GLU A 212 -7.06 14.16 0.90
C GLU A 212 -7.37 12.67 1.13
N VAL A 213 -8.66 12.32 1.21
CA VAL A 213 -9.19 10.94 1.23
C VAL A 213 -10.52 10.87 0.49
N ASP A 214 -10.72 9.84 -0.35
CA ASP A 214 -11.97 9.64 -1.12
C ASP A 214 -13.04 8.83 -0.38
N PHE A 215 -12.71 8.31 0.82
CA PHE A 215 -13.60 7.49 1.63
C PHE A 215 -13.86 8.13 3.00
N LEU A 216 -15.09 7.99 3.46
CA LEU A 216 -15.53 8.39 4.79
C LEU A 216 -16.11 7.16 5.50
N VAL A 217 -15.70 6.89 6.74
CA VAL A 217 -16.32 5.86 7.60
C VAL A 217 -17.00 6.55 8.77
N ALA A 218 -18.27 6.22 9.02
CA ALA A 218 -19.08 6.98 9.96
C ALA A 218 -20.16 6.18 10.69
N THR A 219 -20.75 6.82 11.72
CA THR A 219 -22.05 6.39 12.27
C THR A 219 -23.21 7.18 11.66
N ASP A 220 -24.44 6.83 12.05
CA ASP A 220 -25.68 7.56 11.73
C ASP A 220 -25.65 9.08 12.01
N ALA A 221 -24.66 9.56 12.76
CA ALA A 221 -24.34 10.96 12.94
C ALA A 221 -24.04 11.75 11.63
N ILE A 222 -23.77 11.10 10.49
CA ILE A 222 -23.75 11.80 9.19
C ILE A 222 -25.15 12.06 8.62
N GLY A 223 -26.16 11.32 9.08
CA GLY A 223 -27.56 11.47 8.69
C GLY A 223 -28.16 12.83 9.08
N MET A 224 -27.50 13.61 9.93
CA MET A 224 -27.92 14.97 10.30
C MET A 224 -26.73 15.92 10.50
N GLY A 225 -26.86 17.15 10.03
CA GLY A 225 -26.00 18.27 10.45
C GLY A 225 -24.54 18.27 9.99
N LEU A 226 -24.26 17.75 8.79
CA LEU A 226 -22.96 17.93 8.11
C LEU A 226 -23.12 18.33 6.65
N ASN A 227 -22.28 19.26 6.20
CA ASN A 227 -22.21 19.71 4.81
C ASN A 227 -21.08 18.99 4.03
N MET A 228 -21.36 17.76 3.61
CA MET A 228 -20.47 16.88 2.85
C MET A 228 -21.11 16.41 1.53
N ASP A 229 -20.38 16.48 0.43
CA ASP A 229 -20.86 16.06 -0.89
C ASP A 229 -20.50 14.59 -1.12
N VAL A 230 -21.42 13.69 -0.77
CA VAL A 230 -21.26 12.23 -0.91
C VAL A 230 -21.97 11.77 -2.17
N ASP A 231 -21.32 10.91 -2.97
CA ASP A 231 -21.89 10.38 -4.21
C ASP A 231 -22.48 8.96 -4.02
N HIS A 232 -21.95 8.20 -3.04
CA HIS A 232 -22.43 6.86 -2.68
C HIS A 232 -22.49 6.63 -1.16
N VAL A 233 -23.54 6.00 -0.65
CA VAL A 233 -23.67 5.58 0.76
C VAL A 233 -23.77 4.05 0.86
N ALA A 234 -22.84 3.42 1.58
CA ALA A 234 -22.79 1.98 1.80
C ALA A 234 -23.06 1.61 3.26
N PHE A 235 -24.11 0.85 3.54
CA PHE A 235 -24.37 0.32 4.88
C PHE A 235 -23.46 -0.90 5.16
N ALA A 236 -22.66 -0.83 6.22
CA ALA A 236 -21.84 -1.94 6.70
C ALA A 236 -22.59 -2.86 7.68
N SER A 237 -23.67 -2.35 8.27
CA SER A 237 -24.62 -3.10 9.09
C SER A 237 -26.00 -2.49 8.90
N LEU A 238 -27.05 -3.29 9.09
CA LEU A 238 -28.45 -2.85 9.13
C LEU A 238 -29.05 -2.92 10.55
N MET A 239 -28.21 -3.18 11.56
CA MET A 239 -28.61 -3.31 12.96
C MET A 239 -28.04 -2.15 13.79
N LYS A 240 -28.90 -1.47 14.55
CA LYS A 240 -28.58 -0.32 15.41
C LYS A 240 -28.92 -0.63 16.86
N PHE A 241 -28.15 -0.07 17.80
CA PHE A 241 -28.39 -0.22 19.24
C PHE A 241 -29.12 1.01 19.82
N ASP A 242 -30.39 0.85 20.18
CA ASP A 242 -31.26 1.92 20.71
C ASP A 242 -31.19 2.02 22.25
N GLY A 243 -29.98 2.01 22.80
CA GLY A 243 -29.75 2.08 24.26
C GLY A 243 -30.12 0.81 25.06
N HIS A 244 -31.14 0.06 24.62
CA HIS A 244 -31.65 -1.14 25.29
C HIS A 244 -31.29 -2.45 24.57
N LYS A 245 -31.40 -2.49 23.24
CA LYS A 245 -31.15 -3.70 22.43
C LYS A 245 -30.76 -3.36 20.99
N PRO A 246 -30.03 -4.26 20.29
CA PRO A 246 -29.91 -4.21 18.84
C PRO A 246 -31.28 -4.43 18.17
N ARG A 247 -31.59 -3.62 17.15
CA ARG A 247 -32.76 -3.78 16.27
C ARG A 247 -32.41 -3.43 14.82
N PRO A 248 -33.19 -3.89 13.82
CA PRO A 248 -33.02 -3.40 12.45
C PRO A 248 -33.31 -1.89 12.35
N LEU A 249 -32.67 -1.24 11.37
CA LEU A 249 -33.00 0.13 10.98
C LEU A 249 -34.43 0.24 10.46
N THR A 250 -35.09 1.37 10.75
CA THR A 250 -36.31 1.75 10.06
C THR A 250 -35.99 2.25 8.64
N ALA A 251 -36.94 2.12 7.71
CA ALA A 251 -36.80 2.68 6.37
C ALA A 251 -36.55 4.20 6.39
N GLN A 252 -37.09 4.91 7.38
CA GLN A 252 -36.89 6.36 7.56
C GLN A 252 -35.46 6.69 8.03
N GLU A 253 -34.87 5.94 8.97
CA GLU A 253 -33.45 6.10 9.36
C GLU A 253 -32.52 5.77 8.19
N ALA A 254 -32.79 4.67 7.48
CA ALA A 254 -32.02 4.28 6.30
C ALA A 254 -32.11 5.38 5.21
N ALA A 255 -33.28 5.97 4.97
CA ALA A 255 -33.45 7.08 4.04
C ALA A 255 -32.76 8.38 4.49
N GLN A 256 -32.76 8.70 5.79
CA GLN A 256 -32.08 9.88 6.33
C GLN A 256 -30.54 9.79 6.16
N ILE A 257 -30.00 8.56 6.19
CA ILE A 257 -28.58 8.26 5.95
C ILE A 257 -28.28 8.17 4.45
N ALA A 258 -29.01 7.36 3.69
CA ALA A 258 -28.84 7.18 2.24
C ALA A 258 -29.10 8.50 1.47
N GLY A 259 -30.02 9.33 1.95
CA GLY A 259 -30.29 10.69 1.46
C GLY A 259 -29.18 11.71 1.75
N ARG A 260 -28.00 11.27 2.20
CA ARG A 260 -26.75 12.05 2.14
C ARG A 260 -25.99 11.86 0.83
N ALA A 261 -26.26 10.78 0.08
CA ALA A 261 -25.79 10.60 -1.29
C ALA A 261 -26.60 11.48 -2.26
N GLY A 262 -25.90 12.22 -3.12
CA GLY A 262 -26.47 13.17 -4.08
C GLY A 262 -26.90 14.49 -3.44
N ARG A 263 -26.48 15.63 -4.02
CA ARG A 263 -26.80 16.98 -3.53
C ARG A 263 -27.11 17.96 -4.64
N GLY A 264 -28.02 18.90 -4.35
CA GLY A 264 -28.56 19.81 -5.36
C GLY A 264 -29.17 18.99 -6.51
N MET A 265 -28.71 19.25 -7.73
CA MET A 265 -29.10 18.53 -8.96
C MET A 265 -28.27 17.28 -9.26
N ARG A 266 -27.38 16.83 -8.36
CA ARG A 266 -26.62 15.57 -8.54
C ARG A 266 -27.37 14.41 -7.89
N ASP A 267 -27.62 13.38 -8.70
CA ASP A 267 -28.16 12.10 -8.23
C ASP A 267 -27.15 11.39 -7.31
N GLY A 268 -27.67 10.56 -6.41
CA GLY A 268 -26.88 9.75 -5.49
C GLY A 268 -27.13 8.27 -5.66
N THR A 269 -26.23 7.44 -5.13
CA THR A 269 -26.47 6.00 -5.02
C THR A 269 -26.34 5.51 -3.58
N PHE A 270 -27.00 4.40 -3.27
CA PHE A 270 -26.84 3.71 -1.99
C PHE A 270 -26.74 2.20 -2.17
N GLY A 271 -26.14 1.52 -1.21
CA GLY A 271 -25.89 0.09 -1.27
C GLY A 271 -25.56 -0.50 0.10
N VAL A 272 -25.13 -1.76 0.11
CA VAL A 272 -24.59 -2.41 1.31
C VAL A 272 -23.16 -2.86 1.05
N THR A 273 -22.34 -2.99 2.09
CA THR A 273 -21.06 -3.69 1.95
C THR A 273 -21.30 -5.18 1.73
N ALA A 274 -20.41 -5.88 1.03
CA ALA A 274 -20.57 -7.30 0.70
C ALA A 274 -20.61 -8.25 1.92
N ASP A 275 -20.18 -7.79 3.09
CA ASP A 275 -20.19 -8.54 4.35
C ASP A 275 -21.48 -8.27 5.16
N CYS A 276 -22.34 -7.36 4.68
CA CYS A 276 -23.65 -7.03 5.23
C CYS A 276 -24.76 -7.76 4.45
N PRO A 277 -25.86 -8.20 5.10
CA PRO A 277 -27.05 -8.67 4.39
C PRO A 277 -27.58 -7.64 3.37
N PRO A 278 -28.15 -8.08 2.23
CA PRO A 278 -28.79 -7.18 1.27
C PRO A 278 -29.98 -6.46 1.92
N LEU A 279 -30.23 -5.23 1.47
CA LEU A 279 -31.47 -4.52 1.82
C LEU A 279 -32.69 -5.24 1.23
N ASP A 280 -33.77 -5.26 1.99
CA ASP A 280 -35.07 -5.77 1.53
C ASP A 280 -35.61 -4.91 0.36
N PRO A 281 -36.13 -5.50 -0.73
CA PRO A 281 -36.72 -4.77 -1.84
C PRO A 281 -37.81 -3.76 -1.45
N GLU A 282 -38.60 -4.03 -0.41
CA GLU A 282 -39.60 -3.08 0.09
C GLU A 282 -38.94 -1.86 0.73
N ILE A 283 -37.86 -2.06 1.50
CA ILE A 283 -37.08 -0.96 2.10
C ILE A 283 -36.38 -0.15 1.02
N VAL A 284 -35.83 -0.79 -0.01
CA VAL A 284 -35.26 -0.11 -1.20
C VAL A 284 -36.33 0.77 -1.86
N ALA A 285 -37.49 0.21 -2.20
CA ALA A 285 -38.57 0.95 -2.85
C ALA A 285 -39.07 2.13 -2.00
N LYS A 286 -39.17 1.98 -0.67
CA LYS A 286 -39.51 3.06 0.26
C LYS A 286 -38.45 4.18 0.25
N ILE A 287 -37.15 3.83 0.21
CA ILE A 287 -36.04 4.81 0.17
C ILE A 287 -35.98 5.55 -1.18
N GLU A 288 -36.14 4.86 -2.30
CA GLU A 288 -36.03 5.45 -3.65
C GLU A 288 -37.21 6.40 -3.95
N ASN A 289 -38.43 6.00 -3.59
CA ASN A 289 -39.65 6.77 -3.83
C ASN A 289 -39.97 7.79 -2.71
N HIS A 290 -39.15 7.85 -1.64
CA HIS A 290 -39.36 8.64 -0.42
C HIS A 290 -40.72 8.41 0.27
N GLN A 291 -41.26 7.19 0.16
CA GLN A 291 -42.55 6.79 0.74
C GLN A 291 -42.32 6.10 2.09
N PHE A 292 -42.80 6.71 3.17
CA PHE A 292 -42.63 6.23 4.54
C PHE A 292 -43.94 6.29 5.31
N GLU A 293 -44.08 5.40 6.30
CA GLU A 293 -45.22 5.37 7.20
C GLU A 293 -45.34 6.68 8.00
N SER A 294 -46.57 7.18 8.14
CA SER A 294 -46.82 8.41 8.90
C SER A 294 -46.66 8.17 10.40
N LEU A 295 -46.13 9.17 11.09
CA LEU A 295 -46.03 9.17 12.55
C LEU A 295 -47.42 9.03 13.17
N THR A 296 -47.56 8.10 14.11
CA THR A 296 -48.82 7.81 14.81
C THR A 296 -48.92 8.49 16.18
N THR A 297 -47.77 8.76 16.81
CA THR A 297 -47.65 9.49 18.08
C THR A 297 -46.41 10.39 18.08
N LEU A 298 -46.47 11.48 18.85
CA LEU A 298 -45.32 12.29 19.23
C LEU A 298 -44.99 12.06 20.71
N ALA A 299 -43.71 12.10 21.08
CA ALA A 299 -43.28 12.13 22.46
C ALA A 299 -43.67 13.46 23.10
N TRP A 300 -44.22 13.41 24.31
CA TRP A 300 -44.68 14.56 25.09
C TRP A 300 -44.28 14.43 26.55
N ARG A 301 -44.05 15.58 27.18
CA ARG A 301 -43.86 15.79 28.61
C ARG A 301 -44.53 17.12 28.93
N ASN A 302 -45.13 17.24 30.11
CA ASN A 302 -45.71 18.51 30.56
C ASN A 302 -44.62 19.59 30.65
N SER A 303 -44.94 20.83 30.27
CA SER A 303 -44.07 22.00 30.38
C SER A 303 -44.54 23.04 31.41
N ASP A 304 -45.74 22.89 32.00
CA ASP A 304 -46.21 23.68 33.14
C ASP A 304 -45.88 22.95 34.45
N LEU A 305 -44.66 23.19 34.95
CA LEU A 305 -44.07 22.43 36.07
C LEU A 305 -44.30 23.11 37.43
N ASP A 306 -44.78 22.35 38.40
CA ASP A 306 -44.85 22.82 39.78
C ASP A 306 -43.50 22.62 40.48
N PHE A 307 -43.01 23.66 41.12
CA PHE A 307 -41.76 23.67 41.89
C PHE A 307 -42.01 23.77 43.39
N THR A 308 -43.26 23.65 43.86
CA THR A 308 -43.64 23.83 45.28
C THR A 308 -42.98 22.79 46.19
N SER A 309 -42.82 21.55 45.74
CA SER A 309 -42.01 20.50 46.36
C SER A 309 -41.37 19.60 45.30
N ILE A 310 -40.43 18.74 45.70
CA ILE A 310 -39.87 17.71 44.80
C ILE A 310 -40.98 16.78 44.29
N ASP A 311 -41.91 16.40 45.17
CA ASP A 311 -42.95 15.43 44.83
C ASP A 311 -43.97 16.04 43.85
N ALA A 312 -44.36 17.30 44.06
CA ALA A 312 -45.19 18.05 43.11
C ALA A 312 -44.50 18.27 41.74
N LEU A 313 -43.17 18.40 41.72
CA LEU A 313 -42.40 18.42 40.49
C LEU A 313 -42.44 17.06 39.77
N LEU A 314 -42.24 15.95 40.50
CA LEU A 314 -42.33 14.60 39.93
C LEU A 314 -43.74 14.27 39.42
N ASP A 315 -44.79 14.69 40.13
CA ASP A 315 -46.19 14.56 39.71
C ASP A 315 -46.48 15.39 38.47
N SER A 316 -46.06 16.67 38.44
CA SER A 316 -46.27 17.55 37.28
C SER A 316 -45.49 17.11 36.05
N LEU A 317 -44.28 16.56 36.19
CA LEU A 317 -43.52 15.91 35.11
C LEU A 317 -44.17 14.60 34.63
N SER A 318 -44.87 13.90 35.52
CA SER A 318 -45.42 12.56 35.25
C SER A 318 -46.81 12.53 34.61
N GLN A 319 -47.48 13.68 34.48
CA GLN A 319 -48.83 13.80 33.94
C GLN A 319 -49.01 13.08 32.58
N PRO A 320 -50.21 12.52 32.30
CA PRO A 320 -50.53 11.95 31.00
C PRO A 320 -50.81 13.05 29.95
N PRO A 321 -50.51 12.81 28.66
CA PRO A 321 -50.84 13.75 27.59
C PRO A 321 -52.36 13.90 27.39
N ASN A 322 -52.82 15.14 27.22
CA ASN A 322 -54.24 15.50 27.11
C ASN A 322 -54.79 15.57 25.67
N LYS A 323 -54.04 15.13 24.64
CA LYS A 323 -54.45 15.19 23.22
C LYS A 323 -54.17 13.89 22.46
N PRO A 324 -55.10 13.39 21.62
CA PRO A 324 -54.87 12.22 20.77
C PRO A 324 -53.70 12.40 19.79
N GLY A 325 -52.80 11.42 19.75
CA GLY A 325 -51.55 11.49 18.96
C GLY A 325 -50.35 12.05 19.73
N LEU A 326 -50.50 12.35 21.02
CA LEU A 326 -49.39 12.53 21.96
C LEU A 326 -49.26 11.29 22.84
N LYS A 327 -48.03 10.93 23.21
CA LYS A 327 -47.69 9.84 24.14
C LYS A 327 -46.63 10.34 25.12
N ARG A 328 -46.63 9.91 26.38
CA ARG A 328 -45.48 10.10 27.28
C ARG A 328 -44.23 9.50 26.60
N GLY A 329 -43.14 10.26 26.58
CA GLY A 329 -41.85 9.80 26.06
C GLY A 329 -41.24 8.68 26.92
N ASN A 330 -40.00 8.31 26.62
CA ASN A 330 -39.19 7.59 27.60
C ASN A 330 -38.97 8.48 28.83
N ASP A 331 -38.69 7.87 29.98
CA ASP A 331 -38.21 8.62 31.15
C ASP A 331 -36.80 9.14 30.84
N ALA A 332 -36.70 10.42 30.49
CA ALA A 332 -35.44 11.06 30.15
C ALA A 332 -34.47 11.10 31.34
N ASP A 333 -33.17 11.20 31.05
CA ASP A 333 -32.11 11.05 32.07
C ASP A 333 -32.17 12.16 33.15
N ASP A 334 -32.76 13.32 32.85
CA ASP A 334 -33.04 14.38 33.83
C ASP A 334 -34.11 13.95 34.86
N LEU A 335 -35.19 13.29 34.42
CA LEU A 335 -36.23 12.73 35.29
C LEU A 335 -35.70 11.53 36.10
N LYS A 336 -34.89 10.63 35.50
CA LYS A 336 -34.24 9.53 36.23
C LYS A 336 -33.32 10.06 37.34
N THR A 337 -32.51 11.07 37.01
CA THR A 337 -31.62 11.74 37.97
C THR A 337 -32.43 12.41 39.09
N LEU A 338 -33.53 13.09 38.76
CA LEU A 338 -34.42 13.68 39.76
C LEU A 338 -35.04 12.64 40.69
N ASP A 339 -35.57 11.52 40.18
CA ASP A 339 -36.17 10.46 41.00
C ASP A 339 -35.14 9.77 41.93
N HIS A 340 -33.92 9.53 41.45
CA HIS A 340 -32.85 9.02 42.31
C HIS A 340 -32.48 10.01 43.42
N LEU A 341 -32.23 11.29 43.06
CA LEU A 341 -31.88 12.33 44.04
C LEU A 341 -33.04 12.69 44.99
N ALA A 342 -34.30 12.51 44.54
CA ALA A 342 -35.50 12.68 45.35
C ALA A 342 -35.63 11.66 46.50
N ARG A 343 -34.81 10.60 46.51
CA ARG A 343 -34.74 9.59 47.57
C ARG A 343 -33.63 9.89 48.60
N GLU A 344 -32.65 10.73 48.25
CA GLU A 344 -31.56 11.10 49.14
C GLU A 344 -32.02 12.12 50.20
N LYS A 345 -31.94 11.75 51.48
CA LYS A 345 -32.42 12.59 52.60
C LYS A 345 -31.74 13.96 52.66
N GLU A 346 -30.44 14.03 52.36
CA GLU A 346 -29.70 15.30 52.34
C GLU A 346 -30.17 16.22 51.21
N ILE A 347 -30.39 15.68 50.01
CA ILE A 347 -30.85 16.45 48.86
C ILE A 347 -32.28 16.96 49.09
N ARG A 348 -33.20 16.11 49.58
CA ARG A 348 -34.55 16.53 50.01
C ARG A 348 -34.50 17.63 51.06
N GLY A 349 -33.63 17.51 52.07
CA GLY A 349 -33.47 18.51 53.13
C GLY A 349 -32.93 19.86 52.64
N LEU A 350 -32.02 19.84 51.65
CA LEU A 350 -31.53 21.07 51.01
C LEU A 350 -32.62 21.74 50.16
N ALA A 351 -33.43 20.96 49.43
CA ALA A 351 -34.45 21.42 48.47
C ALA A 351 -35.74 22.02 49.09
N ALA A 352 -35.71 22.50 50.34
CA ALA A 352 -36.87 22.93 51.12
C ALA A 352 -37.57 24.25 50.68
N SER A 353 -37.43 24.69 49.41
CA SER A 353 -38.10 25.91 48.90
C SER A 353 -38.19 25.93 47.37
N ARG A 354 -39.18 26.67 46.83
CA ARG A 354 -39.48 26.71 45.38
C ARG A 354 -38.29 27.05 44.49
N SER A 355 -37.42 27.96 44.92
CA SER A 355 -36.18 28.29 44.22
C SER A 355 -35.16 27.15 44.24
N ARG A 356 -35.06 26.41 45.35
CA ARG A 356 -34.14 25.27 45.46
C ARG A 356 -34.66 23.99 44.79
N VAL A 357 -35.96 23.73 44.77
CA VAL A 357 -36.55 22.65 43.95
C VAL A 357 -36.27 22.90 42.46
N ARG A 358 -36.45 24.15 42.02
CA ARG A 358 -36.09 24.58 40.66
C ARG A 358 -34.58 24.44 40.39
N LEU A 359 -33.72 24.82 41.33
CA LEU A 359 -32.27 24.67 41.21
C LEU A 359 -31.82 23.20 41.13
N LEU A 360 -32.47 22.31 41.89
CA LEU A 360 -32.26 20.86 41.80
C LEU A 360 -32.63 20.36 40.40
N TRP A 361 -33.78 20.76 39.87
CA TRP A 361 -34.21 20.40 38.51
C TRP A 361 -33.22 20.89 37.45
N GLU A 362 -32.79 22.14 37.53
CA GLU A 362 -31.81 22.71 36.60
C GLU A 362 -30.42 22.05 36.71
N ALA A 363 -30.09 21.41 37.84
CA ALA A 363 -28.91 20.55 37.98
C ALA A 363 -29.13 19.12 37.43
N CYS A 364 -30.33 18.54 37.56
CA CYS A 364 -30.69 17.28 36.90
C CYS A 364 -30.71 17.39 35.37
N GLN A 365 -30.91 18.59 34.82
CA GLN A 365 -30.89 18.86 33.38
C GLN A 365 -29.49 18.96 32.75
N ILE A 366 -28.41 18.73 33.51
CA ILE A 366 -27.05 18.65 32.96
C ILE A 366 -26.93 17.37 32.10
N PRO A 367 -26.54 17.43 30.81
CA PRO A 367 -26.48 16.22 29.99
C PRO A 367 -25.34 15.27 30.38
N ASP A 368 -25.61 13.95 30.45
CA ASP A 368 -24.54 12.96 30.49
C ASP A 368 -23.92 12.72 29.10
N PHE A 369 -22.91 13.51 28.78
CA PHE A 369 -22.10 13.31 27.58
C PHE A 369 -21.21 12.06 27.64
N ARG A 370 -20.94 11.50 28.83
CA ARG A 370 -20.05 10.34 29.02
C ARG A 370 -20.80 9.02 28.79
N LYS A 371 -22.10 8.97 29.09
CA LYS A 371 -22.96 7.78 29.03
C LYS A 371 -22.36 6.61 29.81
N LEU A 372 -22.02 6.87 31.07
CA LEU A 372 -21.54 5.84 31.99
C LEU A 372 -22.72 4.99 32.46
N ALA A 373 -22.50 3.68 32.61
CA ALA A 373 -23.53 2.74 33.08
C ALA A 373 -23.59 2.64 34.61
N ASP A 374 -23.29 3.74 35.31
CA ASP A 374 -23.15 3.82 36.77
C ASP A 374 -23.74 5.13 37.34
N ASP A 375 -23.83 5.24 38.66
CA ASP A 375 -24.36 6.45 39.32
C ASP A 375 -23.42 7.67 39.26
N SER A 376 -22.31 7.63 38.52
CA SER A 376 -21.31 8.71 38.53
C SER A 376 -21.89 10.03 38.02
N HIS A 377 -22.88 9.99 37.12
CA HIS A 377 -23.61 11.18 36.69
C HIS A 377 -24.54 11.71 37.81
N THR A 378 -25.35 10.84 38.42
CA THR A 378 -26.26 11.18 39.53
C THR A 378 -25.50 11.86 40.68
N ARG A 379 -24.37 11.29 41.09
CA ARG A 379 -23.49 11.84 42.16
C ARG A 379 -22.84 13.16 41.76
N PHE A 380 -22.55 13.36 40.46
CA PHE A 380 -22.05 14.65 39.96
C PHE A 380 -23.13 15.75 40.08
N CYS A 381 -24.36 15.47 39.64
CA CYS A 381 -25.48 16.41 39.74
C CYS A 381 -25.85 16.71 41.21
N ALA A 382 -25.81 15.69 42.09
CA ALA A 382 -25.93 15.85 43.54
C ALA A 382 -24.91 16.85 44.10
N ARG A 383 -23.64 16.73 43.69
CA ARG A 383 -22.55 17.59 44.14
C ARG A 383 -22.68 19.02 43.62
N ILE A 384 -23.04 19.20 42.34
CA ILE A 384 -23.31 20.53 41.75
C ILE A 384 -24.44 21.22 42.53
N PHE A 385 -25.57 20.54 42.73
CA PHE A 385 -26.69 21.06 43.52
C PHE A 385 -26.27 21.38 44.97
N THR A 386 -25.50 20.51 45.61
CA THR A 386 -25.07 20.68 47.01
C THR A 386 -24.22 21.93 47.21
N HIS A 387 -23.24 22.18 46.32
CA HIS A 387 -22.47 23.44 46.35
C HIS A 387 -23.39 24.65 46.11
N LEU A 388 -24.22 24.64 45.06
CA LEU A 388 -25.11 25.77 44.75
C LEU A 388 -26.16 26.05 45.86
N ALA A 389 -26.66 25.02 46.54
CA ALA A 389 -27.65 25.16 47.61
C ALA A 389 -27.05 25.65 48.96
N LYS A 390 -25.76 25.38 49.21
CA LYS A 390 -25.05 25.76 50.45
C LYS A 390 -24.25 27.06 50.29
N GLU A 391 -23.56 27.24 49.18
CA GLU A 391 -22.58 28.30 48.92
C GLU A 391 -23.08 29.33 47.88
N GLY A 392 -24.19 29.05 47.19
CA GLY A 392 -24.78 29.93 46.18
C GLY A 392 -24.08 29.91 44.81
N ARG A 393 -22.81 29.47 44.76
CA ARG A 393 -21.98 29.34 43.55
C ARG A 393 -21.08 28.11 43.66
N LEU A 394 -20.51 27.65 42.54
CA LEU A 394 -19.51 26.57 42.55
C LEU A 394 -18.12 27.10 42.94
N PRO A 395 -17.34 26.34 43.76
CA PRO A 395 -15.96 26.71 44.09
C PRO A 395 -15.07 26.87 42.85
N PRO A 396 -14.43 28.03 42.62
CA PRO A 396 -13.61 28.27 41.43
C PRO A 396 -12.47 27.26 41.26
N ASP A 397 -11.78 26.91 42.34
CA ASP A 397 -10.63 26.00 42.29
C ASP A 397 -11.05 24.57 41.93
N TRP A 398 -12.24 24.14 42.38
CA TRP A 398 -12.77 22.83 42.00
C TRP A 398 -13.10 22.81 40.50
N VAL A 399 -13.84 23.81 39.99
CA VAL A 399 -14.21 23.91 38.56
C VAL A 399 -12.94 23.96 37.68
N GLY A 400 -11.97 24.81 38.05
CA GLY A 400 -10.67 24.89 37.38
C GLY A 400 -9.90 23.57 37.37
N SER A 401 -9.81 22.88 38.51
CA SER A 401 -9.14 21.57 38.61
C SER A 401 -9.77 20.51 37.70
N GLN A 402 -11.10 20.54 37.53
CA GLN A 402 -11.83 19.55 36.76
C GLN A 402 -11.77 19.82 35.25
N ILE A 403 -11.76 21.10 34.85
CA ILE A 403 -11.44 21.50 33.48
C ILE A 403 -9.99 21.12 33.16
N ALA A 404 -9.02 21.46 34.00
CA ALA A 404 -7.61 21.13 33.81
C ALA A 404 -7.34 19.62 33.74
N GLN A 405 -7.95 18.81 34.62
CA GLN A 405 -7.88 17.35 34.57
C GLN A 405 -8.42 16.78 33.25
N SER A 406 -9.48 17.40 32.70
CA SER A 406 -10.08 16.98 31.44
C SER A 406 -9.32 17.51 30.21
N ALA A 407 -8.54 18.58 30.35
CA ALA A 407 -7.76 19.21 29.28
C ALA A 407 -6.46 18.49 28.91
N ASN A 408 -6.03 17.48 29.68
CA ASN A 408 -4.84 16.68 29.35
C ASN A 408 -5.01 15.99 27.97
N THR A 409 -3.99 16.06 27.12
CA THR A 409 -3.97 15.55 25.72
C THR A 409 -3.22 14.21 25.54
N GLU A 410 -2.76 13.58 26.61
CA GLU A 410 -2.00 12.31 26.58
C GLU A 410 -2.92 11.09 26.60
N GLY A 411 -2.72 10.15 25.67
CA GLY A 411 -3.44 8.88 25.64
C GLY A 411 -3.76 8.42 24.23
N ASP A 412 -4.74 7.51 24.14
CA ASP A 412 -5.30 7.03 22.88
C ASP A 412 -6.61 7.77 22.50
N ILE A 413 -7.18 7.39 21.36
CA ILE A 413 -8.38 8.00 20.79
C ILE A 413 -9.57 7.90 21.75
N ASP A 414 -9.75 6.77 22.42
CA ASP A 414 -10.91 6.54 23.28
C ASP A 414 -10.75 7.25 24.65
N THR A 415 -9.51 7.36 25.18
CA THR A 415 -9.18 8.24 26.31
C THR A 415 -9.49 9.71 25.99
N LEU A 416 -9.08 10.19 24.81
CA LEU A 416 -9.34 11.56 24.36
C LEU A 416 -10.84 11.82 24.15
N MET A 417 -11.60 10.87 23.61
CA MET A 417 -13.06 10.97 23.53
C MET A 417 -13.73 11.01 24.92
N ALA A 418 -13.25 10.23 25.89
CA ALA A 418 -13.78 10.24 27.25
C ALA A 418 -13.51 11.58 27.95
N ARG A 419 -12.31 12.15 27.79
CA ARG A 419 -11.96 13.49 28.27
C ARG A 419 -12.80 14.58 27.60
N LEU A 420 -12.96 14.53 26.28
CA LEU A 420 -13.81 15.45 25.52
C LEU A 420 -15.28 15.43 26.00
N ALA A 421 -15.81 14.26 26.36
CA ALA A 421 -17.14 14.15 26.98
C ALA A 421 -17.18 14.80 28.37
N GLY A 422 -16.12 14.65 29.17
CA GLY A 422 -15.95 15.37 30.44
C GLY A 422 -15.90 16.89 30.27
N ILE A 423 -15.11 17.39 29.32
CA ILE A 423 -15.03 18.82 29.00
C ILE A 423 -16.41 19.38 28.66
N ARG A 424 -17.19 18.71 27.82
CA ARG A 424 -18.55 19.18 27.45
C ARG A 424 -19.50 19.36 28.63
N THR A 425 -19.46 18.46 29.62
CA THR A 425 -20.21 18.64 30.87
C THR A 425 -19.77 19.94 31.56
N TRP A 426 -18.48 20.22 31.60
CA TRP A 426 -17.96 21.49 32.16
C TRP A 426 -18.24 22.71 31.30
N THR A 427 -18.25 22.62 29.96
CA THR A 427 -18.65 23.73 29.07
C THR A 427 -20.13 24.10 29.28
N TYR A 428 -21.01 23.11 29.47
CA TYR A 428 -22.42 23.33 29.82
C TYR A 428 -22.55 24.01 31.20
N VAL A 429 -21.81 23.53 32.21
CA VAL A 429 -21.76 24.17 33.54
C VAL A 429 -21.17 25.59 33.46
N ALA A 430 -20.17 25.85 32.62
CA ALA A 430 -19.59 27.18 32.44
C ALA A 430 -20.57 28.16 31.75
N ALA A 431 -21.45 27.66 30.88
CA ALA A 431 -22.50 28.46 30.24
C ALA A 431 -23.57 28.97 31.24
N ARG A 432 -23.69 28.36 32.43
CA ARG A 432 -24.51 28.84 33.55
C ARG A 432 -23.83 30.01 34.26
N THR A 433 -23.96 31.20 33.68
CA THR A 433 -23.39 32.46 34.21
C THR A 433 -23.88 32.83 35.62
N ASP A 434 -24.97 32.22 36.07
CA ASP A 434 -25.54 32.36 37.40
C ASP A 434 -24.85 31.47 38.46
N TRP A 435 -24.23 30.36 38.06
CA TRP A 435 -23.61 29.36 38.95
C TRP A 435 -22.15 29.67 39.32
N LEU A 436 -21.52 30.62 38.62
CA LEU A 436 -20.08 30.92 38.72
C LEU A 436 -19.85 32.41 39.01
N ALA A 437 -18.81 32.72 39.78
CA ALA A 437 -18.40 34.12 40.01
C ALA A 437 -17.70 34.74 38.79
N ASP A 438 -16.97 33.92 38.03
CA ASP A 438 -16.19 34.29 36.85
C ASP A 438 -16.49 33.31 35.70
N ALA A 439 -17.74 33.33 35.23
CA ALA A 439 -18.18 32.46 34.15
C ALA A 439 -17.45 32.72 32.83
N ALA A 440 -17.01 33.97 32.59
CA ALA A 440 -16.32 34.36 31.35
C ALA A 440 -14.96 33.66 31.23
N ARG A 441 -14.15 33.61 32.30
CA ARG A 441 -12.89 32.86 32.28
C ARG A 441 -13.13 31.36 32.13
N PHE A 442 -14.05 30.76 32.89
CA PHE A 442 -14.30 29.32 32.79
C PHE A 442 -14.86 28.89 31.44
N GLN A 443 -15.64 29.74 30.75
CA GLN A 443 -16.06 29.48 29.36
C GLN A 443 -14.88 29.51 28.39
N GLN A 444 -13.90 30.39 28.59
CA GLN A 444 -12.68 30.44 27.78
C GLN A 444 -11.75 29.25 28.06
N GLU A 445 -11.56 28.88 29.33
CA GLU A 445 -10.78 27.71 29.75
C GLU A 445 -11.39 26.40 29.23
N ALA A 446 -12.71 26.20 29.39
CA ALA A 446 -13.40 25.02 28.88
C ALA A 446 -13.39 24.95 27.35
N ARG A 447 -13.48 26.10 26.65
CA ARG A 447 -13.32 26.16 25.18
C ARG A 447 -11.89 25.79 24.75
N ALA A 448 -10.88 26.38 25.38
CA ALA A 448 -9.48 26.08 25.07
C ALA A 448 -9.15 24.59 25.30
N ALA A 449 -9.73 23.98 26.34
CA ALA A 449 -9.69 22.55 26.56
C ALA A 449 -10.44 21.75 25.46
N GLU A 450 -11.67 22.13 25.09
CA GLU A 450 -12.44 21.46 24.03
C GLU A 450 -11.66 21.51 22.71
N ASP A 451 -11.07 22.66 22.35
CA ASP A 451 -10.25 22.84 21.15
C ASP A 451 -8.96 22.01 21.18
N ALA A 452 -8.16 22.08 22.26
CA ALA A 452 -6.88 21.37 22.36
C ALA A 452 -7.04 19.84 22.31
N VAL A 453 -8.02 19.29 23.05
CA VAL A 453 -8.34 17.85 22.99
C VAL A 453 -8.94 17.47 21.63
N SER A 454 -9.70 18.36 20.98
CA SER A 454 -10.26 18.12 19.64
C SER A 454 -9.20 18.04 18.54
N ASP A 455 -8.16 18.88 18.61
CA ASP A 455 -7.10 18.92 17.61
C ASP A 455 -6.16 17.72 17.75
N VAL A 456 -5.73 17.38 18.97
CA VAL A 456 -4.94 16.17 19.20
C VAL A 456 -5.75 14.91 18.86
N LEU A 457 -7.07 14.88 19.14
CA LEU A 457 -7.94 13.80 18.69
C LEU A 457 -8.02 13.73 17.15
N HIS A 458 -8.07 14.86 16.45
CA HIS A 458 -8.00 14.88 14.98
C HIS A 458 -6.67 14.32 14.48
N GLU A 459 -5.53 14.77 15.03
CA GLU A 459 -4.20 14.28 14.67
C GLU A 459 -4.06 12.77 14.87
N ARG A 460 -4.53 12.24 16.01
CA ARG A 460 -4.52 10.80 16.32
C ARG A 460 -5.42 10.00 15.37
N LEU A 461 -6.59 10.50 15.02
CA LEU A 461 -7.46 9.88 14.00
C LEU A 461 -6.78 9.87 12.63
N THR A 462 -6.25 11.00 12.18
CA THR A 462 -5.57 11.14 10.88
C THR A 462 -4.34 10.24 10.79
N ALA A 463 -3.46 10.25 11.79
CA ALA A 463 -2.27 9.40 11.83
C ALA A 463 -2.60 7.88 11.88
N ARG A 464 -3.77 7.51 12.42
CA ARG A 464 -4.22 6.10 12.47
C ARG A 464 -4.94 5.65 11.20
N PHE A 465 -5.71 6.53 10.53
CA PHE A 465 -6.63 6.14 9.46
C PHE A 465 -6.31 6.72 8.08
N VAL A 466 -5.26 7.55 7.95
CA VAL A 466 -4.82 8.15 6.68
C VAL A 466 -3.31 7.93 6.46
N ASP A 467 -2.97 7.11 5.46
CA ASP A 467 -1.64 7.13 4.84
C ASP A 467 -1.63 8.16 3.71
N ARG A 468 -1.01 9.33 3.97
CA ARG A 468 -0.94 10.44 3.01
C ARG A 468 -0.15 10.09 1.73
N ARG A 469 0.84 9.19 1.80
CA ARG A 469 1.65 8.79 0.63
C ARG A 469 0.83 7.90 -0.28
N ALA A 470 0.19 6.87 0.28
CA ALA A 470 -0.66 5.94 -0.46
C ALA A 470 -1.92 6.63 -1.01
N ALA A 471 -2.59 7.50 -0.24
CA ALA A 471 -3.76 8.23 -0.72
C ALA A 471 -3.44 9.13 -1.93
N HIS A 472 -2.33 9.89 -1.88
CA HIS A 472 -1.91 10.74 -2.99
C HIS A 472 -1.52 9.95 -4.24
N LEU A 473 -0.84 8.80 -4.09
CA LEU A 473 -0.48 7.91 -5.20
C LEU A 473 -1.70 7.25 -5.86
N ILE A 474 -2.67 6.80 -5.06
CA ILE A 474 -3.92 6.21 -5.58
C ILE A 474 -4.75 7.27 -6.32
N ARG A 475 -4.86 8.48 -5.77
CA ARG A 475 -5.55 9.60 -6.43
C ARG A 475 -4.94 9.91 -7.81
N LYS A 476 -3.61 10.00 -7.94
CA LYS A 476 -2.93 10.21 -9.23
C LYS A 476 -3.03 9.04 -10.22
N LEU A 477 -3.66 7.92 -9.86
CA LEU A 477 -3.99 6.82 -10.78
C LEU A 477 -5.47 6.78 -11.18
N ASP A 478 -6.37 7.24 -10.30
CA ASP A 478 -7.80 7.33 -10.59
C ASP A 478 -8.18 8.67 -11.27
N ASP A 479 -7.44 9.78 -11.04
CA ASP A 479 -7.65 11.09 -11.73
C ASP A 479 -7.10 11.10 -13.19
N THR A 480 -6.16 10.22 -13.58
CA THR A 480 -5.45 10.32 -14.88
C THR A 480 -6.25 9.81 -16.08
N LYS A 481 -6.95 10.74 -16.72
CA LYS A 481 -7.20 10.73 -18.19
C LYS A 481 -6.17 11.56 -18.98
N GLU A 482 -5.33 12.32 -18.28
CA GLU A 482 -4.17 13.03 -18.83
C GLU A 482 -2.89 12.24 -18.53
N GLU A 483 -1.82 12.54 -19.27
CA GLU A 483 -0.58 11.77 -19.29
C GLU A 483 0.25 11.98 -18.01
N LEU A 484 0.72 10.89 -17.39
CA LEU A 484 1.66 10.94 -16.27
C LEU A 484 2.99 11.54 -16.73
N LEU A 485 3.49 12.57 -16.03
CA LEU A 485 4.80 13.15 -16.32
C LEU A 485 5.91 12.28 -15.73
N SER A 486 6.17 11.17 -16.43
CA SER A 486 7.32 10.31 -16.21
C SER A 486 8.50 10.71 -17.10
N ALA A 487 9.65 10.97 -16.49
CA ALA A 487 10.89 11.28 -17.19
C ALA A 487 11.98 10.27 -16.79
N VAL A 488 12.68 9.71 -17.77
CA VAL A 488 13.92 8.96 -17.54
C VAL A 488 15.09 9.94 -17.67
N THR A 489 15.94 10.04 -16.66
CA THR A 489 17.10 10.94 -16.72
C THR A 489 18.19 10.34 -17.62
N ARG A 490 19.14 11.17 -18.07
CA ARG A 490 20.32 10.70 -18.83
C ARG A 490 21.21 9.69 -18.07
N LYS A 491 20.97 9.47 -16.77
CA LYS A 491 21.65 8.44 -15.94
C LYS A 491 20.82 7.15 -15.79
N GLY A 492 19.72 7.02 -16.52
CA GLY A 492 18.80 5.88 -16.43
C GLY A 492 17.89 5.88 -15.19
N GLU A 493 17.94 6.91 -14.34
CA GLU A 493 17.02 7.05 -13.21
C GLU A 493 15.61 7.31 -13.73
N VAL A 494 14.64 6.48 -13.32
CA VAL A 494 13.23 6.68 -13.68
C VAL A 494 12.60 7.57 -12.62
N VAL A 495 12.14 8.75 -13.04
CA VAL A 495 11.48 9.73 -12.19
C VAL A 495 10.02 9.85 -12.63
N VAL A 496 9.09 9.60 -11.71
CA VAL A 496 7.65 9.77 -11.94
C VAL A 496 7.20 10.94 -11.06
N GLU A 497 6.65 11.99 -11.66
CA GLU A 497 6.10 13.14 -10.92
C GLU A 497 7.11 13.72 -9.89
N GLY A 498 8.38 13.85 -10.30
CA GLY A 498 9.47 14.40 -9.47
C GLY A 498 10.07 13.45 -8.44
N HIS A 499 9.60 12.20 -8.33
CA HIS A 499 10.09 11.20 -7.38
C HIS A 499 10.86 10.07 -8.09
N PRO A 500 12.07 9.69 -7.64
CA PRO A 500 12.75 8.51 -8.19
C PRO A 500 12.01 7.23 -7.81
N VAL A 501 11.88 6.30 -8.75
CA VAL A 501 11.19 5.00 -8.54
C VAL A 501 12.08 3.78 -8.84
N GLY A 502 13.27 3.99 -9.40
CA GLY A 502 14.24 2.95 -9.75
C GLY A 502 15.20 3.39 -10.85
N GLN A 503 16.07 2.49 -11.31
CA GLN A 503 17.05 2.75 -12.37
C GLN A 503 16.93 1.73 -13.52
N VAL A 504 17.17 2.19 -14.74
CA VAL A 504 17.27 1.37 -15.95
C VAL A 504 18.74 1.09 -16.26
N LYS A 505 19.17 -0.16 -16.02
CA LYS A 505 20.47 -0.66 -16.43
C LYS A 505 20.34 -1.43 -17.74
N GLY A 506 20.94 -0.92 -18.81
CA GLY A 506 20.79 -1.44 -20.16
C GLY A 506 19.32 -1.44 -20.60
N PHE A 507 18.70 -2.62 -20.56
CA PHE A 507 17.27 -2.83 -20.86
C PHE A 507 16.46 -3.44 -19.69
N ALA A 508 17.06 -3.57 -18.50
CA ALA A 508 16.40 -4.04 -17.28
C ALA A 508 16.05 -2.85 -16.37
N PHE A 509 14.95 -2.98 -15.61
CA PHE A 509 14.54 -2.00 -14.60
C PHE A 509 14.74 -2.59 -13.20
N GLU A 510 15.57 -1.92 -12.40
CA GLU A 510 15.75 -2.21 -10.98
C GLU A 510 14.93 -1.20 -10.17
N PRO A 511 13.84 -1.61 -9.49
CA PRO A 511 13.06 -0.72 -8.64
C PRO A 511 13.85 -0.35 -7.38
N ASP A 512 13.73 0.89 -6.92
CA ASP A 512 14.32 1.30 -5.65
C ASP A 512 13.62 0.57 -4.48
N THR A 513 14.41 0.09 -3.51
CA THR A 513 13.95 -0.84 -2.47
C THR A 513 13.33 -0.16 -1.25
N THR A 514 13.08 1.15 -1.33
CA THR A 514 12.41 1.96 -0.29
C THR A 514 10.88 1.73 -0.18
N ALA A 515 10.30 0.86 -1.01
CA ALA A 515 8.88 0.47 -0.96
C ALA A 515 8.62 -0.64 0.07
N SER A 516 7.83 -0.34 1.12
CA SER A 516 7.61 -1.23 2.26
C SER A 516 6.58 -2.34 2.02
N THR A 517 5.75 -2.25 0.97
CA THR A 517 4.69 -3.22 0.68
C THR A 517 4.70 -3.75 -0.76
N ASP A 518 4.22 -4.98 -0.95
CA ASP A 518 4.14 -5.61 -2.27
C ASP A 518 3.06 -5.00 -3.19
N GLU A 519 2.13 -4.21 -2.65
CA GLU A 519 1.17 -3.44 -3.47
C GLU A 519 1.80 -2.15 -3.99
N GLU A 520 2.61 -1.42 -3.18
CA GLU A 520 3.43 -0.30 -3.66
C GLU A 520 4.38 -0.75 -4.79
N LYS A 521 5.07 -1.90 -4.64
CA LYS A 521 5.95 -2.45 -5.69
C LYS A 521 5.21 -2.69 -7.01
N LYS A 522 4.00 -3.24 -6.96
CA LYS A 522 3.15 -3.45 -8.16
C LYS A 522 2.70 -2.12 -8.78
N LEU A 523 2.44 -1.12 -7.95
CA LEU A 523 2.06 0.23 -8.38
C LEU A 523 3.22 0.93 -9.09
N ILE A 524 4.42 0.89 -8.49
CA ILE A 524 5.68 1.40 -9.03
C ILE A 524 6.01 0.71 -10.36
N LEU A 525 5.93 -0.62 -10.42
CA LEU A 525 6.15 -1.38 -11.66
C LEU A 525 5.13 -1.03 -12.75
N ARG A 526 3.89 -0.69 -12.40
CA ARG A 526 2.88 -0.25 -13.37
C ARG A 526 3.19 1.14 -13.93
N ALA A 527 3.63 2.08 -13.09
CA ALA A 527 4.06 3.42 -13.54
C ALA A 527 5.34 3.35 -14.39
N ALA A 528 6.34 2.59 -13.94
CA ALA A 528 7.58 2.36 -14.68
C ALA A 528 7.33 1.69 -16.05
N ARG A 529 6.43 0.70 -16.15
CA ARG A 529 6.02 0.10 -17.42
C ARG A 529 5.42 1.10 -18.42
N HIS A 530 4.81 2.20 -17.97
CA HIS A 530 4.37 3.27 -18.85
C HIS A 530 5.55 4.11 -19.33
N ALA A 531 6.33 4.64 -18.39
CA ALA A 531 7.51 5.49 -18.64
C ALA A 531 8.53 4.85 -19.59
N LEU A 532 8.80 3.55 -19.39
CA LEU A 532 9.80 2.82 -20.15
C LEU A 532 9.36 2.48 -21.58
N ARG A 533 8.05 2.50 -21.87
CA ARG A 533 7.55 2.14 -23.20
C ARG A 533 7.96 3.15 -24.27
N GLU A 534 8.09 4.42 -23.92
CA GLU A 534 8.57 5.46 -24.86
C GLU A 534 10.09 5.56 -24.93
N GLU A 535 10.80 5.14 -23.87
CA GLU A 535 12.25 5.27 -23.75
C GLU A 535 13.01 4.03 -24.28
N MET A 536 12.42 2.83 -24.23
CA MET A 536 13.05 1.62 -24.81
C MET A 536 13.38 1.80 -26.31
N PRO A 537 12.48 2.30 -27.18
CA PRO A 537 12.81 2.52 -28.60
C PRO A 537 13.97 3.51 -28.79
N ARG A 538 14.11 4.51 -27.92
CA ARG A 538 15.24 5.47 -27.94
C ARG A 538 16.55 4.81 -27.55
N ARG A 539 16.56 3.99 -26.49
CA ARG A 539 17.74 3.21 -26.07
C ARG A 539 18.17 2.19 -27.13
N VAL A 540 17.22 1.54 -27.81
CA VAL A 540 17.50 0.63 -28.93
C VAL A 540 18.18 1.37 -30.08
N ALA A 541 17.65 2.54 -30.49
CA ALA A 541 18.25 3.35 -31.53
C ALA A 541 19.64 3.91 -31.13
N ALA A 542 19.83 4.27 -29.86
CA ALA A 542 21.14 4.69 -29.33
C ALA A 542 22.17 3.56 -29.40
N LEU A 543 21.81 2.33 -29.03
CA LEU A 543 22.69 1.16 -29.14
C LEU A 543 23.01 0.79 -30.59
N GLU A 544 22.05 0.93 -31.52
CA GLU A 544 22.33 0.77 -32.97
C GLU A 544 23.34 1.80 -33.49
N ALA A 545 23.22 3.06 -33.04
CA ALA A 545 24.11 4.16 -33.41
C ALA A 545 25.47 4.14 -32.68
N ALA A 546 25.62 3.38 -31.60
CA ALA A 546 26.83 3.37 -30.77
C ALA A 546 28.07 2.85 -31.52
N GLU A 547 29.22 3.46 -31.24
CA GLU A 547 30.52 3.07 -31.77
C GLU A 547 31.07 1.80 -31.07
N ASP A 548 31.99 1.10 -31.73
CA ASP A 548 32.60 -0.15 -31.23
C ASP A 548 33.20 -0.06 -29.82
N GLY A 549 33.63 1.15 -29.40
CA GLY A 549 34.22 1.42 -28.09
C GLY A 549 33.22 1.50 -26.94
N ALA A 550 31.92 1.61 -27.22
CA ALA A 550 30.84 1.59 -26.23
C ALA A 550 30.52 0.17 -25.73
N PHE A 551 31.08 -0.87 -26.38
CA PHE A 551 30.80 -2.27 -26.10
C PHE A 551 32.01 -2.99 -25.50
N ALA A 552 31.79 -3.82 -24.49
CA ALA A 552 32.84 -4.66 -23.89
C ALA A 552 32.37 -6.06 -23.51
N LEU A 553 33.26 -7.04 -23.70
CA LEU A 553 33.06 -8.44 -23.29
C LEU A 553 33.57 -8.67 -21.86
N LEU A 554 32.75 -9.31 -21.03
CA LEU A 554 33.13 -9.74 -19.68
C LEU A 554 33.49 -11.23 -19.63
N ASN A 555 34.38 -11.59 -18.70
CA ASN A 555 34.79 -12.98 -18.42
C ASN A 555 33.61 -13.92 -18.06
N THR A 556 32.45 -13.35 -17.70
CA THR A 556 31.17 -14.01 -17.41
C THR A 556 30.31 -14.31 -18.66
N HIS A 557 30.90 -14.20 -19.86
CA HIS A 557 30.23 -14.37 -21.17
C HIS A 557 29.14 -13.33 -21.44
N ARG A 558 29.29 -12.12 -20.89
CA ARG A 558 28.34 -11.01 -21.05
C ARG A 558 28.87 -9.96 -22.02
N ILE A 559 27.96 -9.34 -22.76
CA ILE A 559 28.23 -8.10 -23.50
C ILE A 559 27.63 -6.95 -22.71
N THR A 560 28.45 -5.93 -22.49
CA THR A 560 28.04 -4.65 -21.89
C THR A 560 27.93 -3.56 -22.95
N TRP A 561 27.06 -2.58 -22.71
CA TRP A 561 26.96 -1.31 -23.45
C TRP A 561 27.04 -0.16 -22.43
N ASP A 562 28.02 0.74 -22.59
CA ASP A 562 28.32 1.86 -21.68
C ASP A 562 28.46 1.46 -20.20
N GLY A 563 28.82 0.19 -19.94
CA GLY A 563 29.00 -0.42 -18.62
C GLY A 563 27.86 -1.33 -18.16
N ASP A 564 26.65 -1.23 -18.73
CA ASP A 564 25.50 -2.05 -18.36
C ASP A 564 25.45 -3.38 -19.14
N GLU A 565 25.11 -4.50 -18.49
CA GLU A 565 24.89 -5.77 -19.22
C GLU A 565 23.65 -5.69 -20.13
N VAL A 566 23.81 -6.06 -21.42
CA VAL A 566 22.72 -6.05 -22.41
C VAL A 566 22.49 -7.40 -23.09
N ALA A 567 23.51 -8.26 -23.18
CA ALA A 567 23.41 -9.59 -23.79
C ALA A 567 24.36 -10.59 -23.13
N ARG A 568 24.19 -11.88 -23.46
CA ARG A 568 25.15 -12.94 -23.17
C ARG A 568 25.52 -13.73 -24.43
N LEU A 569 26.62 -14.45 -24.34
CA LEU A 569 27.06 -15.39 -25.36
C LEU A 569 26.62 -16.83 -25.03
N LYS A 570 26.33 -17.59 -26.08
CA LYS A 570 26.13 -19.04 -26.08
C LYS A 570 27.13 -19.68 -27.06
N ALA A 571 27.42 -20.96 -26.87
CA ALA A 571 28.11 -21.73 -27.90
C ALA A 571 27.26 -21.77 -29.18
N GLY A 572 27.88 -21.49 -30.33
CA GLY A 572 27.29 -21.68 -31.65
C GLY A 572 27.86 -22.91 -32.36
N GLU A 573 27.75 -22.92 -33.69
CA GLU A 573 28.13 -24.06 -34.54
C GLU A 573 29.63 -24.37 -34.51
N THR A 574 30.46 -23.33 -34.37
CA THR A 574 31.93 -23.39 -34.34
C THR A 574 32.50 -22.55 -33.20
N PRO A 575 33.69 -22.86 -32.65
CA PRO A 575 34.27 -22.14 -31.51
C PRO A 575 34.51 -20.64 -31.77
N ASP A 576 34.74 -20.27 -33.02
CA ASP A 576 34.91 -18.89 -33.48
C ASP A 576 33.58 -18.14 -33.72
N LYS A 577 32.43 -18.83 -33.65
CA LYS A 577 31.09 -18.23 -33.89
C LYS A 577 30.14 -18.42 -32.69
N PRO A 578 30.35 -17.71 -31.57
CA PRO A 578 29.39 -17.67 -30.47
C PRO A 578 28.07 -17.00 -30.88
N VAL A 579 26.96 -17.46 -30.32
CA VAL A 579 25.62 -16.88 -30.55
C VAL A 579 25.32 -15.82 -29.50
N VAL A 580 24.95 -14.61 -29.94
CA VAL A 580 24.48 -13.53 -29.05
C VAL A 580 23.02 -13.73 -28.68
N GLU A 581 22.72 -13.72 -27.39
CA GLU A 581 21.37 -13.75 -26.81
C GLU A 581 21.16 -12.50 -25.94
N VAL A 582 20.27 -11.61 -26.37
CA VAL A 582 19.90 -10.40 -25.63
C VAL A 582 19.24 -10.79 -24.30
N LEU A 583 19.52 -10.03 -23.23
CA LEU A 583 18.99 -10.34 -21.90
C LEU A 583 17.44 -10.26 -21.86
N PRO A 584 16.79 -11.10 -21.03
CA PRO A 584 15.33 -11.08 -20.89
C PRO A 584 14.87 -9.77 -20.24
N SER A 585 14.24 -8.92 -21.04
CA SER A 585 13.54 -7.71 -20.60
C SER A 585 12.04 -7.83 -20.85
N GLU A 586 11.22 -7.40 -19.89
CA GLU A 586 9.77 -7.25 -20.05
C GLU A 586 9.38 -6.07 -20.95
N PHE A 587 10.30 -5.12 -21.15
CA PHE A 587 10.01 -3.80 -21.75
C PHE A 587 10.33 -3.71 -23.25
N LEU A 588 11.18 -4.62 -23.77
CA LEU A 588 11.51 -4.69 -25.19
C LEU A 588 10.56 -5.60 -25.98
N GLU A 589 10.06 -5.13 -27.11
CA GLU A 589 9.29 -5.93 -28.07
C GLU A 589 10.20 -6.86 -28.90
N SER A 590 9.64 -7.89 -29.54
CA SER A 590 10.42 -8.93 -30.24
C SER A 590 11.26 -8.39 -31.41
N GLN A 591 10.79 -7.34 -32.09
CA GLN A 591 11.53 -6.69 -33.18
C GLN A 591 12.73 -5.90 -32.65
N GLU A 592 12.60 -5.28 -31.48
CA GLU A 592 13.68 -4.52 -30.83
C GLU A 592 14.78 -5.45 -30.32
N LYS A 593 14.39 -6.58 -29.69
CA LYS A 593 15.32 -7.63 -29.28
C LYS A 593 16.14 -8.15 -30.46
N GLU A 594 15.52 -8.36 -31.62
CA GLU A 594 16.21 -8.83 -32.81
C GLU A 594 17.17 -7.76 -33.40
N ARG A 595 16.76 -6.48 -33.43
CA ARG A 595 17.63 -5.36 -33.82
C ARG A 595 18.89 -5.26 -32.95
N VAL A 596 18.73 -5.28 -31.62
CA VAL A 596 19.85 -5.31 -30.67
C VAL A 596 20.73 -6.55 -30.89
N ARG A 597 20.13 -7.73 -31.10
CA ARG A 597 20.86 -8.97 -31.38
C ARG A 597 21.72 -8.86 -32.65
N VAL A 598 21.19 -8.28 -33.72
CA VAL A 598 21.90 -8.11 -35.00
C VAL A 598 23.09 -7.16 -34.86
N LYS A 599 22.90 -5.98 -34.25
CA LYS A 599 24.00 -5.00 -34.00
C LYS A 599 25.12 -5.63 -33.16
N LEU A 600 24.78 -6.28 -32.05
CA LEU A 600 25.76 -6.91 -31.15
C LEU A 600 26.46 -8.12 -31.79
N ALA A 601 25.77 -8.89 -32.63
CA ALA A 601 26.37 -10.00 -33.38
C ALA A 601 27.37 -9.50 -34.44
N ALA A 602 27.03 -8.45 -35.19
CA ALA A 602 27.92 -7.86 -36.19
C ALA A 602 29.20 -7.26 -35.55
N TRP A 603 29.05 -6.53 -34.44
CA TRP A 603 30.19 -6.04 -33.64
C TRP A 603 31.08 -7.18 -33.15
N LEU A 604 30.48 -8.27 -32.64
CA LEU A 604 31.21 -9.43 -32.14
C LEU A 604 31.94 -10.18 -33.26
N GLU A 605 31.33 -10.34 -34.43
CA GLU A 605 31.95 -10.99 -35.59
C GLU A 605 33.16 -10.17 -36.08
N GLU A 606 33.05 -8.84 -36.19
CA GLU A 606 34.19 -7.99 -36.56
C GLU A 606 35.28 -7.95 -35.48
N HIS A 607 34.91 -7.95 -34.19
CA HIS A 607 35.88 -8.05 -33.09
C HIS A 607 36.66 -9.37 -33.14
N ILE A 608 35.98 -10.50 -33.31
CA ILE A 608 36.61 -11.82 -33.44
C ILE A 608 37.51 -11.86 -34.68
N LYS A 609 36.99 -11.42 -35.84
CA LYS A 609 37.72 -11.32 -37.11
C LYS A 609 38.98 -10.46 -37.01
N ARG A 610 38.94 -9.37 -36.24
CA ARG A 610 40.10 -8.48 -36.02
C ARG A 610 41.18 -9.13 -35.16
N GLU A 611 40.84 -9.66 -33.98
CA GLU A 611 41.84 -10.23 -33.07
C GLU A 611 42.33 -11.62 -33.52
N PHE A 612 41.57 -12.35 -34.35
CA PHE A 612 41.96 -13.62 -34.99
C PHE A 612 42.26 -13.49 -36.50
N ALA A 613 42.57 -12.30 -37.02
CA ALA A 613 42.82 -12.09 -38.46
C ALA A 613 43.86 -13.07 -39.06
N ALA A 614 44.89 -13.43 -38.28
CA ALA A 614 45.91 -14.40 -38.68
C ALA A 614 45.39 -15.85 -38.83
N LEU A 615 44.33 -16.24 -38.13
CA LEU A 615 43.65 -17.54 -38.30
C LEU A 615 42.83 -17.54 -39.60
N ALA A 616 42.09 -16.46 -39.87
CA ALA A 616 41.37 -16.31 -41.13
C ALA A 616 42.31 -16.33 -42.35
N THR A 617 43.46 -15.64 -42.29
CA THR A 617 44.50 -15.68 -43.33
C THR A 617 45.11 -17.08 -43.52
N VAL A 618 45.17 -17.89 -42.45
CA VAL A 618 45.65 -19.29 -42.51
C VAL A 618 44.60 -20.20 -43.16
N GLU A 619 43.31 -20.04 -42.85
CA GLU A 619 42.23 -20.79 -43.49
C GLU A 619 42.08 -20.45 -44.98
N GLU A 620 42.14 -19.16 -45.34
CA GLU A 620 42.10 -18.68 -46.73
C GLU A 620 43.22 -19.31 -47.58
N LYS A 621 44.48 -19.19 -47.14
CA LYS A 621 45.63 -19.77 -47.86
C LYS A 621 45.67 -21.29 -47.82
N ALA A 622 45.04 -21.92 -46.83
CA ALA A 622 44.88 -23.36 -46.78
C ALA A 622 43.75 -23.88 -47.69
N ALA A 623 42.83 -23.02 -48.16
CA ALA A 623 41.78 -23.44 -49.08
C ALA A 623 42.34 -23.89 -50.43
N GLU A 624 43.47 -23.30 -50.88
CA GLU A 624 44.09 -23.59 -52.18
C GLU A 624 44.78 -24.98 -52.25
N ASP A 625 45.29 -25.50 -51.12
CA ASP A 625 46.02 -26.78 -51.06
C ASP A 625 45.28 -27.81 -50.19
N ALA A 626 44.90 -28.94 -50.81
CA ALA A 626 44.17 -30.03 -50.13
C ALA A 626 44.90 -30.59 -48.90
N GLU A 627 46.23 -30.56 -48.85
CA GLU A 627 47.01 -31.02 -47.69
C GLU A 627 46.96 -30.02 -46.52
N LEU A 628 46.77 -28.73 -46.78
CA LEU A 628 46.71 -27.68 -45.77
C LEU A 628 45.33 -27.55 -45.12
N ARG A 629 44.24 -27.91 -45.82
CA ARG A 629 42.86 -27.85 -45.31
C ARG A 629 42.68 -28.61 -43.99
N GLY A 630 43.25 -29.81 -43.86
CA GLY A 630 43.16 -30.63 -42.64
C GLY A 630 43.80 -29.98 -41.41
N PRO A 631 45.08 -29.58 -41.46
CA PRO A 631 45.73 -28.77 -40.44
C PRO A 631 45.01 -27.45 -40.11
N ALA A 632 44.51 -26.72 -41.12
CA ALA A 632 43.79 -25.46 -40.91
C ALA A 632 42.44 -25.66 -40.19
N PHE A 633 41.66 -26.68 -40.59
CA PHE A 633 40.43 -27.05 -39.88
C PHE A 633 40.71 -27.45 -38.42
N ARG A 634 41.78 -28.22 -38.16
CA ARG A 634 42.21 -28.52 -36.78
C ARG A 634 42.60 -27.25 -36.01
N LEU A 635 43.25 -26.29 -36.64
CA LEU A 635 43.57 -25.00 -36.00
C LEU A 635 42.31 -24.19 -35.67
N ARG A 636 41.29 -24.17 -36.53
CA ARG A 636 40.01 -23.49 -36.27
C ARG A 636 39.30 -24.04 -35.04
N GLU A 637 39.09 -25.35 -34.98
CA GLU A 637 38.42 -26.04 -33.85
C GLU A 637 39.12 -25.81 -32.49
N TYR A 638 40.40 -25.42 -32.51
CA TYR A 638 41.23 -25.13 -31.34
C TYR A 638 41.70 -23.65 -31.30
N LEU A 639 40.99 -22.73 -31.97
CA LEU A 639 41.22 -21.29 -31.91
C LEU A 639 42.70 -20.88 -32.13
N GLY A 640 43.34 -21.49 -33.12
CA GLY A 640 44.71 -21.23 -33.56
C GLY A 640 45.82 -21.96 -32.79
N LEU A 641 45.50 -22.87 -31.84
CA LEU A 641 46.51 -23.67 -31.13
C LEU A 641 45.99 -25.08 -30.78
N VAL A 642 46.48 -26.10 -31.50
CA VAL A 642 46.26 -27.51 -31.16
C VAL A 642 47.41 -27.99 -30.27
N PRO A 643 47.18 -28.35 -28.99
CA PRO A 643 48.22 -28.92 -28.14
C PRO A 643 48.49 -30.38 -28.51
N GLY A 644 49.77 -30.77 -28.56
CA GLY A 644 50.22 -32.10 -28.98
C GLY A 644 51.36 -32.03 -30.01
N GLY A 645 52.24 -33.03 -29.99
CA GLY A 645 53.43 -33.04 -30.85
C GLY A 645 53.13 -33.42 -32.30
N THR A 646 53.63 -32.62 -33.25
CA THR A 646 53.35 -32.81 -34.69
C THR A 646 54.23 -33.85 -35.38
N GLU A 647 55.18 -34.46 -34.66
CA GLU A 647 56.26 -35.29 -35.22
C GLU A 647 55.78 -36.59 -35.89
N ARG A 648 54.57 -37.07 -35.58
CA ARG A 648 53.96 -38.27 -36.17
C ARG A 648 52.96 -37.99 -37.29
N ASP A 649 52.41 -36.77 -37.32
CA ASP A 649 51.25 -36.39 -38.14
C ASP A 649 51.60 -35.49 -39.33
N ILE A 650 52.78 -34.87 -39.32
CA ILE A 650 53.15 -33.79 -40.27
C ILE A 650 54.52 -34.08 -40.89
N THR A 651 54.53 -34.31 -42.20
CA THR A 651 55.74 -34.57 -42.99
C THR A 651 56.66 -33.33 -43.06
N PRO A 652 57.96 -33.49 -43.36
CA PRO A 652 58.87 -32.35 -43.55
C PRO A 652 58.39 -31.34 -44.60
N GLU A 653 57.73 -31.82 -45.66
CA GLU A 653 57.21 -31.04 -46.78
C GLU A 653 55.98 -30.24 -46.33
N LEU A 654 55.02 -30.90 -45.66
CA LEU A 654 53.85 -30.24 -45.10
C LEU A 654 54.24 -29.22 -44.01
N ARG A 655 55.28 -29.51 -43.21
CA ARG A 655 55.85 -28.55 -42.24
C ARG A 655 56.43 -27.31 -42.93
N GLN A 656 56.97 -27.41 -44.15
CA GLN A 656 57.40 -26.25 -44.93
C GLN A 656 56.20 -25.46 -45.49
N LYS A 657 55.20 -26.13 -46.07
CA LYS A 657 53.96 -25.48 -46.53
C LYS A 657 53.25 -24.72 -45.40
N LEU A 658 53.10 -25.35 -44.23
CA LEU A 658 52.51 -24.73 -43.03
C LEU A 658 53.30 -23.51 -42.57
N LYS A 659 54.64 -23.57 -42.59
CA LYS A 659 55.50 -22.43 -42.26
C LYS A 659 55.32 -21.27 -43.24
N ALA A 660 55.08 -21.53 -44.53
CA ALA A 660 54.86 -20.50 -45.54
C ALA A 660 53.54 -19.72 -45.32
N ILE A 661 52.48 -20.38 -44.84
CA ILE A 661 51.22 -19.71 -44.45
C ILE A 661 51.24 -19.11 -43.03
N GLY A 662 52.35 -19.24 -42.29
CA GLY A 662 52.56 -18.64 -40.96
C GLY A 662 52.37 -19.59 -39.77
N VAL A 663 51.95 -20.83 -39.99
CA VAL A 663 51.72 -21.85 -38.96
C VAL A 663 53.05 -22.47 -38.49
N ARG A 664 53.14 -22.81 -37.21
CA ARG A 664 54.26 -23.55 -36.60
C ARG A 664 53.82 -24.93 -36.18
N ALA A 665 54.34 -25.95 -36.89
CA ALA A 665 54.20 -27.36 -36.54
C ALA A 665 55.42 -27.82 -35.72
N GLY A 666 55.31 -27.73 -34.40
CA GLY A 666 56.40 -27.99 -33.45
C GLY A 666 56.33 -29.35 -32.76
N ARG A 667 57.18 -29.55 -31.74
CA ARG A 667 57.30 -30.79 -30.95
C ARG A 667 56.20 -30.92 -29.89
N PHE A 668 55.57 -29.83 -29.50
CA PHE A 668 54.59 -29.76 -28.40
C PHE A 668 53.24 -29.16 -28.82
N ALA A 669 53.18 -28.37 -29.91
CA ALA A 669 51.91 -27.87 -30.48
C ALA A 669 51.97 -27.63 -32.01
N LEU A 670 50.78 -27.61 -32.63
CA LEU A 670 50.53 -26.97 -33.93
C LEU A 670 49.83 -25.63 -33.66
N TYR A 671 50.47 -24.49 -33.94
CA TYR A 671 49.93 -23.18 -33.54
C TYR A 671 50.28 -22.04 -34.50
N ILE A 672 49.49 -20.97 -34.42
CA ILE A 672 49.77 -19.67 -35.06
C ILE A 672 50.41 -18.76 -34.00
N PRO A 673 51.63 -18.22 -34.20
CA PRO A 673 52.30 -17.39 -33.19
C PRO A 673 51.49 -16.15 -32.77
N GLU A 674 50.69 -15.59 -33.67
CA GLU A 674 49.85 -14.42 -33.43
C GLU A 674 48.77 -14.66 -32.35
N VAL A 675 48.22 -15.89 -32.23
CA VAL A 675 47.22 -16.20 -31.18
C VAL A 675 47.82 -16.36 -29.77
N LEU A 676 49.14 -16.13 -29.64
CA LEU A 676 49.84 -15.99 -28.35
C LEU A 676 50.07 -14.51 -27.97
N LYS A 677 49.54 -13.54 -28.74
CA LYS A 677 49.50 -12.13 -28.33
C LYS A 677 48.38 -11.90 -27.29
N PRO A 678 48.54 -10.95 -26.34
CA PRO A 678 47.66 -10.85 -25.17
C PRO A 678 46.15 -10.74 -25.49
N ARG A 679 45.76 -9.91 -26.47
CA ARG A 679 44.34 -9.74 -26.85
C ARG A 679 43.74 -11.02 -27.44
N ALA A 680 44.45 -11.64 -28.38
CA ALA A 680 44.03 -12.91 -28.97
C ALA A 680 43.96 -14.03 -27.92
N MET A 681 44.89 -14.07 -26.95
CA MET A 681 44.81 -15.00 -25.82
C MET A 681 43.60 -14.74 -24.92
N GLN A 682 43.30 -13.48 -24.59
CA GLN A 682 42.13 -13.10 -23.78
C GLN A 682 40.83 -13.53 -24.46
N LEU A 683 40.67 -13.20 -25.75
CA LEU A 683 39.50 -13.62 -26.53
C LEU A 683 39.43 -15.15 -26.67
N ARG A 684 40.55 -15.85 -26.88
CA ARG A 684 40.61 -17.31 -26.91
C ARG A 684 40.18 -17.94 -25.58
N ALA A 685 40.63 -17.40 -24.46
CA ALA A 685 40.22 -17.86 -23.13
C ALA A 685 38.70 -17.72 -22.93
N LEU A 686 38.14 -16.58 -23.35
CA LEU A 686 36.71 -16.31 -23.30
C LEU A 686 35.92 -17.29 -24.19
N LEU A 687 36.24 -17.40 -25.48
CA LEU A 687 35.56 -18.32 -26.41
C LEU A 687 35.67 -19.80 -25.96
N TRP A 688 36.85 -20.23 -25.51
CA TRP A 688 37.03 -21.57 -24.94
C TRP A 688 36.14 -21.81 -23.71
N SER A 689 36.04 -20.82 -22.82
CA SER A 689 35.27 -20.93 -21.58
C SER A 689 33.75 -21.03 -21.81
N ILE A 690 33.23 -20.52 -22.93
CA ILE A 690 31.84 -20.74 -23.38
C ILE A 690 31.60 -22.24 -23.67
N LYS A 691 32.48 -22.87 -24.46
CA LYS A 691 32.41 -24.32 -24.78
C LYS A 691 32.64 -25.20 -23.54
N ALA A 692 33.44 -24.72 -22.59
CA ALA A 692 33.70 -25.38 -21.30
C ALA A 692 32.69 -25.02 -20.18
N GLN A 693 31.69 -24.19 -20.44
CA GLN A 693 30.65 -23.74 -19.50
C GLN A 693 31.18 -23.23 -18.14
N CYS A 694 32.29 -22.48 -18.16
CA CYS A 694 32.91 -21.88 -16.97
C CYS A 694 33.21 -20.39 -17.18
N VAL A 695 33.39 -19.64 -16.09
CA VAL A 695 33.87 -18.25 -16.16
C VAL A 695 35.29 -18.26 -16.76
N ALA A 696 35.58 -17.33 -17.69
CA ALA A 696 36.88 -17.23 -18.33
C ALA A 696 37.99 -17.01 -17.28
N PRO A 697 38.94 -17.94 -17.11
CA PRO A 697 39.99 -17.80 -16.10
C PRO A 697 40.94 -16.65 -16.44
N GLU A 698 41.37 -15.92 -15.41
CA GLU A 698 42.35 -14.85 -15.57
C GLU A 698 43.67 -15.40 -16.12
N LEU A 699 44.24 -14.67 -17.09
CA LEU A 699 45.52 -14.97 -17.71
C LEU A 699 46.66 -14.23 -17.00
N PRO A 700 47.87 -14.80 -16.96
CA PRO A 700 49.04 -14.13 -16.38
C PRO A 700 49.40 -12.84 -17.13
N ALA A 701 50.13 -11.96 -16.45
CA ALA A 701 50.65 -10.73 -17.03
C ALA A 701 51.45 -10.97 -18.32
N SER A 702 51.34 -10.03 -19.26
CA SER A 702 52.02 -10.12 -20.56
C SER A 702 53.54 -10.26 -20.40
N GLY A 703 54.15 -11.07 -21.26
CA GLY A 703 55.60 -11.31 -21.28
C GLY A 703 56.07 -12.49 -20.43
N LEU A 704 55.30 -12.95 -19.43
CA LEU A 704 55.67 -14.12 -18.60
C LEU A 704 56.00 -15.35 -19.46
N VAL A 705 57.11 -16.01 -19.11
CA VAL A 705 57.66 -17.19 -19.82
C VAL A 705 57.36 -18.48 -19.05
N SER A 706 57.39 -18.41 -17.72
CA SER A 706 57.15 -19.51 -16.80
C SER A 706 56.28 -19.05 -15.63
N MET A 707 55.52 -19.98 -15.05
CA MET A 707 54.73 -19.74 -13.84
C MET A 707 54.49 -21.06 -13.10
N LEU A 708 54.10 -21.00 -11.82
CA LEU A 708 53.50 -22.16 -11.17
C LEU A 708 52.07 -22.38 -11.72
N PRO A 709 51.57 -23.63 -11.83
CA PRO A 709 50.18 -23.90 -12.21
C PRO A 709 49.19 -23.24 -11.23
N PRO A 710 48.24 -22.40 -11.68
CA PRO A 710 47.25 -21.79 -10.79
C PRO A 710 46.17 -22.79 -10.35
N ASP A 711 45.87 -22.85 -9.05
CA ASP A 711 44.85 -23.76 -8.48
C ASP A 711 43.44 -23.53 -9.05
N LYS A 712 43.17 -22.32 -9.53
CA LYS A 712 41.88 -21.90 -10.10
C LYS A 712 41.70 -22.26 -11.58
N TRP A 713 42.70 -22.81 -12.26
CA TRP A 713 42.61 -23.09 -13.70
C TRP A 713 41.94 -24.45 -13.99
N PRO A 714 40.89 -24.50 -14.85
CA PRO A 714 40.25 -25.75 -15.24
C PRO A 714 41.22 -26.75 -15.90
N ARG A 715 40.96 -28.05 -15.73
CA ARG A 715 41.75 -29.11 -16.38
C ARG A 715 41.78 -28.91 -17.90
N GLY A 716 42.99 -28.89 -18.47
CA GLY A 716 43.23 -28.66 -19.90
C GLY A 716 43.34 -27.19 -20.33
N PHE A 717 42.86 -26.23 -19.54
CA PHE A 717 42.89 -24.80 -19.89
C PHE A 717 44.31 -24.31 -20.20
N ALA A 718 45.29 -24.67 -19.36
CA ALA A 718 46.70 -24.33 -19.54
C ALA A 718 47.20 -24.69 -20.95
N GLN A 719 46.99 -25.94 -21.38
CA GLN A 719 47.45 -26.45 -22.68
C GLN A 719 46.78 -25.72 -23.85
N GLN A 720 45.47 -25.48 -23.76
CA GLN A 720 44.69 -24.75 -24.76
C GLN A 720 45.10 -23.26 -24.84
N MET A 721 45.60 -22.69 -23.74
CA MET A 721 46.17 -21.34 -23.71
C MET A 721 47.66 -21.29 -24.08
N GLY A 722 48.27 -22.39 -24.50
CA GLY A 722 49.67 -22.43 -24.90
C GLY A 722 50.67 -22.51 -23.75
N TRP A 723 50.29 -23.19 -22.65
CA TRP A 723 51.16 -23.49 -21.52
C TRP A 723 51.45 -24.99 -21.42
N LEU A 724 52.72 -25.36 -21.54
CA LEU A 724 53.25 -26.71 -21.40
C LEU A 724 53.60 -27.01 -19.93
N GLN A 725 53.06 -28.08 -19.36
CA GLN A 725 53.44 -28.56 -18.03
C GLN A 725 54.85 -29.17 -18.08
N ALA A 726 55.84 -28.50 -17.46
CA ALA A 726 57.24 -28.89 -17.45
C ALA A 726 57.73 -29.08 -16.00
N GLY A 727 57.48 -30.27 -15.45
CA GLY A 727 57.71 -30.53 -14.02
C GLY A 727 56.75 -29.69 -13.16
N PRO A 728 57.24 -28.97 -12.12
CA PRO A 728 56.39 -28.17 -11.23
C PRO A 728 55.95 -26.82 -11.81
N VAL A 729 56.38 -26.46 -13.02
CA VAL A 729 56.03 -25.18 -13.68
C VAL A 729 55.27 -25.38 -14.98
N LEU A 730 54.52 -24.36 -15.37
CA LEU A 730 54.03 -24.13 -16.73
C LEU A 730 55.06 -23.30 -17.51
N LEU A 731 55.31 -23.65 -18.76
CA LEU A 731 56.13 -22.90 -19.71
C LEU A 731 55.32 -22.44 -20.92
N ARG A 732 55.56 -21.22 -21.41
CA ARG A 732 54.92 -20.70 -22.62
C ARG A 732 55.45 -21.43 -23.86
N ILE A 733 54.52 -21.88 -24.72
CA ILE A 733 54.78 -22.85 -25.80
C ILE A 733 55.80 -22.36 -26.84
N ASP A 734 55.79 -21.07 -27.19
CA ASP A 734 56.72 -20.46 -28.14
C ASP A 734 58.17 -20.50 -27.64
N VAL A 735 58.37 -20.33 -26.33
CA VAL A 735 59.69 -20.42 -25.71
C VAL A 735 60.12 -21.88 -25.55
N ALA A 736 59.21 -22.78 -25.13
CA ALA A 736 59.49 -24.21 -25.02
C ALA A 736 59.91 -24.82 -26.37
N GLU A 737 59.18 -24.53 -27.44
CA GLU A 737 59.48 -24.97 -28.82
C GLU A 737 60.82 -24.42 -29.31
N ARG A 738 61.08 -23.11 -29.09
CA ARG A 738 62.33 -22.46 -29.50
C ARG A 738 63.54 -23.06 -28.78
N ILE A 739 63.48 -23.18 -27.45
CA ILE A 739 64.56 -23.75 -26.63
C ILE A 739 64.79 -25.22 -26.99
N ALA A 740 63.74 -26.02 -27.15
CA ALA A 740 63.88 -27.42 -27.56
C ALA A 740 64.44 -27.57 -28.98
N GLY A 741 64.12 -26.64 -29.90
CA GLY A 741 64.69 -26.59 -31.25
C GLY A 741 66.19 -26.24 -31.25
N GLU A 742 66.59 -25.23 -30.49
CA GLU A 742 68.01 -24.83 -30.33
C GLU A 742 68.84 -25.95 -29.70
N LEU A 743 68.39 -26.48 -28.55
CA LEU A 743 69.08 -27.58 -27.86
C LEU A 743 69.06 -28.86 -28.69
N GLY A 744 67.97 -29.14 -29.41
CA GLY A 744 67.85 -30.28 -30.33
C GLY A 744 68.82 -30.20 -31.50
N HIS A 745 69.09 -29.00 -32.01
CA HIS A 745 70.12 -28.77 -33.03
C HIS A 745 71.53 -28.99 -32.46
N MET A 746 71.84 -28.38 -31.30
CA MET A 746 73.14 -28.51 -30.63
C MET A 746 73.47 -29.98 -30.30
N THR A 747 72.53 -30.73 -29.73
CA THR A 747 72.76 -32.11 -29.27
C THR A 747 72.52 -33.18 -30.34
N ARG A 748 72.32 -32.79 -31.61
CA ARG A 748 71.93 -33.73 -32.69
C ARG A 748 72.97 -34.82 -32.97
N ARG A 749 74.26 -34.53 -32.72
CA ARG A 749 75.38 -35.44 -33.02
C ARG A 749 76.03 -36.04 -31.77
N ALA A 750 76.19 -35.24 -30.72
CA ALA A 750 76.85 -35.58 -29.47
C ALA A 750 76.27 -34.71 -28.33
N PRO A 751 76.57 -35.00 -27.04
CA PRO A 751 76.33 -34.04 -25.96
C PRO A 751 77.04 -32.71 -26.25
N ALA A 752 76.39 -31.59 -25.92
CA ALA A 752 76.92 -30.25 -26.10
C ALA A 752 77.07 -29.55 -24.74
N MET A 753 77.85 -28.48 -24.65
CA MET A 753 77.90 -27.65 -23.43
C MET A 753 76.52 -27.02 -23.19
N MET A 754 76.00 -27.07 -21.95
CA MET A 754 74.73 -26.43 -21.61
C MET A 754 74.91 -24.89 -21.60
N PRO A 755 74.15 -24.11 -22.39
CA PRO A 755 74.27 -22.66 -22.35
C PRO A 755 73.83 -22.10 -20.99
N ILE A 756 74.64 -21.20 -20.43
CA ILE A 756 74.51 -20.66 -19.07
C ILE A 756 73.18 -19.91 -18.88
N ASP A 757 72.65 -19.33 -19.95
CA ASP A 757 71.43 -18.52 -19.98
C ASP A 757 70.13 -19.34 -20.06
N VAL A 758 70.16 -20.66 -20.29
CA VAL A 758 68.96 -21.49 -20.52
C VAL A 758 67.96 -21.41 -19.36
N ALA A 759 68.44 -21.40 -18.11
CA ALA A 759 67.57 -21.23 -16.93
C ALA A 759 66.81 -19.90 -16.95
N SER A 760 67.53 -18.80 -17.23
CA SER A 760 66.96 -17.45 -17.32
C SER A 760 66.02 -17.31 -18.52
N ARG A 761 66.38 -17.87 -19.68
CA ARG A 761 65.56 -17.88 -20.90
C ARG A 761 64.29 -18.73 -20.79
N LEU A 762 64.27 -19.71 -19.89
CA LEU A 762 63.08 -20.48 -19.50
C LEU A 762 62.35 -19.86 -18.30
N GLY A 763 62.90 -18.83 -17.65
CA GLY A 763 62.33 -18.18 -16.47
C GLY A 763 62.36 -19.03 -15.19
N VAL A 764 63.19 -20.07 -15.10
CA VAL A 764 63.17 -21.05 -14.00
C VAL A 764 64.42 -20.98 -13.12
N LYS A 765 64.27 -21.30 -11.82
CA LYS A 765 65.40 -21.51 -10.91
C LYS A 765 66.19 -22.76 -11.32
N GLY A 766 67.50 -22.75 -11.05
CA GLY A 766 68.41 -23.85 -11.40
C GLY A 766 68.00 -25.22 -10.83
N GLU A 767 67.41 -25.25 -9.64
CA GLU A 767 66.84 -26.44 -8.99
C GLU A 767 65.78 -27.16 -9.84
N VAL A 768 64.97 -26.39 -10.59
CA VAL A 768 63.83 -26.88 -11.36
C VAL A 768 64.23 -27.22 -12.81
N LEU A 769 65.35 -26.68 -13.29
CA LEU A 769 65.86 -26.87 -14.64
C LEU A 769 65.99 -28.35 -15.08
N PRO A 770 66.46 -29.30 -14.25
CA PRO A 770 66.57 -30.71 -14.67
C PRO A 770 65.20 -31.33 -15.00
N ALA A 771 64.18 -31.04 -14.21
CA ALA A 771 62.81 -31.54 -14.42
C ALA A 771 62.16 -30.91 -15.66
N VAL A 772 62.43 -29.63 -15.91
CA VAL A 772 61.99 -28.92 -17.11
C VAL A 772 62.63 -29.48 -18.38
N LEU A 773 63.97 -29.61 -18.40
CA LEU A 773 64.69 -30.15 -19.55
C LEU A 773 64.30 -31.62 -19.84
N ALA A 774 64.01 -32.41 -18.80
CA ALA A 774 63.53 -33.78 -18.94
C ALA A 774 62.18 -33.90 -19.67
N VAL A 775 61.32 -32.87 -19.61
CA VAL A 775 60.07 -32.77 -20.40
C VAL A 775 60.33 -32.21 -21.80
N LEU A 776 61.26 -31.25 -21.95
CA LEU A 776 61.67 -30.76 -23.28
C LEU A 776 62.43 -31.82 -24.11
N GLY A 777 62.79 -32.95 -23.51
CA GLY A 777 63.39 -34.12 -24.16
C GLY A 777 64.92 -34.21 -24.04
N PHE A 778 65.50 -33.57 -23.04
CA PHE A 778 66.94 -33.51 -22.78
C PHE A 778 67.28 -34.02 -21.38
N ARG A 779 68.55 -34.37 -21.16
CA ARG A 779 69.12 -34.63 -19.84
C ARG A 779 70.39 -33.80 -19.63
N ILE A 780 70.57 -33.31 -18.41
CA ILE A 780 71.85 -32.77 -17.97
C ILE A 780 72.77 -33.95 -17.64
N ILE A 781 74.02 -33.85 -18.08
CA ILE A 781 75.16 -34.64 -17.61
C ILE A 781 75.92 -33.72 -16.67
N ALA A 782 76.07 -34.12 -15.41
CA ALA A 782 76.73 -33.31 -14.40
C ALA A 782 78.20 -33.05 -14.75
N ALA A 783 78.74 -31.95 -14.23
CA ALA A 783 80.18 -31.74 -14.19
C ALA A 783 80.84 -32.88 -13.40
N GLU A 784 81.71 -33.66 -14.03
CA GLU A 784 82.57 -34.60 -13.31
C GLU A 784 83.63 -33.79 -12.53
N PRO A 785 83.79 -34.02 -11.21
CA PRO A 785 84.86 -33.38 -10.45
C PRO A 785 86.21 -33.87 -10.97
N LEU A 786 87.21 -32.99 -10.98
CA LEU A 786 88.58 -33.36 -11.31
C LEU A 786 89.09 -34.41 -10.31
N ALA A 787 89.76 -35.44 -10.83
CA ALA A 787 90.42 -36.44 -10.00
C ALA A 787 91.47 -35.78 -9.10
N GLU A 788 91.69 -36.36 -7.91
CA GLU A 788 92.59 -35.81 -6.91
C GLU A 788 94.03 -35.67 -7.48
N GLY A 789 94.53 -34.44 -7.54
CA GLY A 789 95.81 -34.09 -8.17
C GLY A 789 95.76 -33.64 -9.63
N ALA A 790 94.59 -33.61 -10.28
CA ALA A 790 94.45 -33.09 -11.66
C ALA A 790 94.22 -31.57 -11.69
N PHE A 791 94.96 -30.87 -12.57
CA PHE A 791 94.89 -29.41 -12.72
C PHE A 791 94.22 -29.01 -14.05
N GLY A 792 93.20 -28.15 -13.97
CA GLY A 792 92.48 -27.59 -15.12
C GLY A 792 91.15 -26.94 -14.70
N PRO A 793 90.37 -26.36 -15.63
CA PRO A 793 88.98 -26.04 -15.36
C PRO A 793 88.15 -27.35 -15.25
N PRO A 794 87.15 -27.42 -14.35
CA PRO A 794 86.28 -28.59 -14.25
C PRO A 794 85.43 -28.74 -15.52
N SER A 795 85.04 -29.98 -15.83
CA SER A 795 84.17 -30.29 -16.96
C SER A 795 82.85 -29.51 -16.85
N PRO A 796 82.46 -28.67 -17.82
CA PRO A 796 81.22 -27.90 -17.72
C PRO A 796 80.00 -28.85 -17.82
N PRO A 797 78.85 -28.51 -17.21
CA PRO A 797 77.65 -29.33 -17.31
C PRO A 797 77.23 -29.46 -18.78
N MET A 798 77.20 -30.69 -19.28
CA MET A 798 76.83 -31.00 -20.66
C MET A 798 75.33 -31.31 -20.75
N ILE A 799 74.73 -31.06 -21.89
CA ILE A 799 73.34 -31.42 -22.20
C ILE A 799 73.31 -32.41 -23.36
N ALA A 800 72.45 -33.42 -23.25
CA ALA A 800 72.28 -34.45 -24.26
C ALA A 800 70.79 -34.71 -24.54
N HIS A 801 70.45 -35.04 -25.78
CA HIS A 801 69.09 -35.51 -26.11
C HIS A 801 68.79 -36.82 -25.38
N ARG A 802 67.58 -36.93 -24.85
CA ARG A 802 67.09 -38.12 -24.16
C ARG A 802 66.67 -39.14 -25.21
N ARG A 803 67.48 -40.19 -25.42
CA ARG A 803 67.03 -41.38 -26.17
C ARG A 803 65.88 -42.03 -25.39
N GLU A 804 64.74 -42.23 -26.05
CA GLU A 804 63.74 -43.18 -25.59
C GLU A 804 64.23 -44.59 -25.92
N GLU A 805 64.34 -45.46 -24.93
CA GLU A 805 64.55 -46.89 -25.19
C GLU A 805 63.25 -47.49 -25.76
N PRO A 806 63.31 -48.27 -26.86
CA PRO A 806 62.13 -48.93 -27.38
C PRO A 806 61.65 -49.97 -26.36
N ARG A 807 60.46 -49.73 -25.78
CA ARG A 807 59.80 -50.70 -24.89
C ARG A 807 59.43 -51.96 -25.66
N HIS A 808 60.34 -52.92 -25.67
CA HIS A 808 60.13 -54.22 -26.29
C HIS A 808 58.88 -54.90 -25.70
N GLN A 809 57.93 -55.25 -26.56
CA GLN A 809 56.99 -56.31 -26.24
C GLN A 809 57.79 -57.62 -26.20
N GLY A 810 57.86 -58.25 -25.03
CA GLY A 810 58.72 -59.41 -24.78
C GLY A 810 58.08 -60.36 -23.77
N GLN A 811 57.62 -61.50 -24.27
CA GLN A 811 56.86 -62.49 -23.52
C GLN A 811 57.66 -63.10 -22.35
N ARG A 812 56.97 -63.44 -21.25
CA ARG A 812 57.37 -64.56 -20.38
C ARG A 812 56.19 -65.53 -20.28
N ARG A 813 56.43 -66.81 -20.56
CA ARG A 813 55.42 -67.88 -20.60
C ARG A 813 56.00 -69.14 -19.96
N HIS A 814 55.22 -69.77 -19.07
CA HIS A 814 55.50 -71.06 -18.38
C HIS A 814 56.74 -71.07 -17.43
N GLY A 815 56.86 -72.03 -16.49
CA GLY A 815 55.94 -73.09 -16.04
C GLY A 815 55.48 -72.88 -14.58
N GLN A 816 54.28 -73.32 -14.19
CA GLN A 816 53.89 -74.70 -13.80
C GLN A 816 54.09 -75.00 -12.30
N GLY A 817 53.00 -75.37 -11.64
CA GLY A 817 52.91 -75.82 -10.24
C GLY A 817 51.45 -76.14 -9.90
N HIS A 818 51.16 -77.36 -9.44
CA HIS A 818 49.78 -77.88 -9.27
C HIS A 818 49.40 -78.06 -7.78
N GLY A 819 48.08 -78.09 -7.51
CA GLY A 819 47.46 -78.32 -6.20
C GLY A 819 46.23 -77.41 -6.04
N GLN A 820 45.07 -77.72 -6.62
CA GLN A 820 44.10 -78.76 -6.20
C GLN A 820 43.68 -78.66 -4.71
N GLY A 821 42.39 -78.54 -4.39
CA GLY A 821 41.22 -78.49 -5.28
C GLY A 821 39.86 -78.48 -4.55
N GLN A 822 38.82 -78.96 -5.24
CA GLN A 822 37.40 -78.99 -4.83
C GLN A 822 36.72 -77.60 -4.77
N GLY A 823 35.51 -77.38 -5.31
CA GLY A 823 34.68 -78.24 -6.18
C GLY A 823 33.53 -77.45 -6.84
N ARG A 824 33.08 -77.90 -8.03
CA ARG A 824 31.85 -77.51 -8.74
C ARG A 824 31.12 -78.81 -9.11
N PRO A 825 29.77 -78.88 -9.19
CA PRO A 825 28.93 -78.03 -10.05
C PRO A 825 27.62 -77.57 -9.33
N ASP A 826 26.48 -77.18 -9.91
CA ASP A 826 26.04 -77.01 -11.32
C ASP A 826 25.00 -75.87 -11.47
N ARG A 827 24.40 -75.74 -12.66
CA ARG A 827 23.45 -74.71 -13.12
C ARG A 827 21.98 -75.09 -12.86
N ARG A 828 21.11 -74.10 -12.54
CA ARG A 828 19.98 -73.61 -13.39
C ARG A 828 18.93 -72.76 -12.62
N GLY A 829 18.94 -71.43 -12.85
CA GLY A 829 17.80 -70.52 -12.63
C GLY A 829 17.37 -70.22 -11.17
N PRO A 830 16.36 -69.35 -10.93
CA PRO A 830 15.57 -68.57 -11.90
C PRO A 830 15.92 -67.05 -11.95
N PRO A 831 15.08 -66.05 -11.55
CA PRO A 831 14.57 -65.08 -12.54
C PRO A 831 14.92 -63.58 -12.30
N ARG A 832 14.53 -62.73 -13.26
CA ARG A 832 14.36 -61.25 -13.11
C ARG A 832 13.21 -60.98 -12.10
N GLN A 833 13.06 -59.82 -11.43
CA GLN A 833 13.25 -58.44 -11.92
C GLN A 833 13.20 -57.40 -10.75
N GLN A 834 14.05 -56.36 -10.80
CA GLN A 834 13.96 -54.99 -10.20
C GLN A 834 13.24 -54.74 -8.85
N ALA A 835 13.98 -54.24 -7.84
CA ALA A 835 13.88 -52.86 -7.27
C ALA A 835 14.45 -52.76 -5.83
N ALA A 836 14.95 -51.56 -5.44
CA ALA A 836 15.38 -51.14 -4.09
C ALA A 836 16.56 -51.92 -3.44
N GLU A 837 17.26 -51.43 -2.40
CA GLU A 837 17.92 -50.12 -2.19
C GLU A 837 18.83 -50.21 -0.94
N GLY A 838 19.76 -49.26 -0.75
CA GLY A 838 20.31 -48.88 0.57
C GLY A 838 21.65 -49.49 1.02
N ALA A 839 22.71 -48.67 1.02
CA ALA A 839 23.90 -48.79 1.89
C ALA A 839 24.83 -47.54 1.83
N ALA A 840 24.48 -46.41 2.48
CA ALA A 840 25.42 -45.29 2.74
C ALA A 840 24.87 -44.25 3.74
N ALA A 841 25.55 -44.03 4.87
CA ALA A 841 25.45 -42.90 5.85
C ALA A 841 26.10 -43.34 7.20
N PRO A 842 26.32 -42.46 8.22
CA PRO A 842 26.54 -41.00 8.26
C PRO A 842 27.90 -40.69 8.97
N ALA A 843 28.20 -39.50 9.53
CA ALA A 843 28.29 -38.13 8.97
C ALA A 843 28.89 -37.20 10.04
N GLU A 844 29.75 -36.22 9.69
CA GLU A 844 30.29 -35.22 10.62
C GLU A 844 30.47 -33.82 9.98
N GLY A 845 30.51 -32.79 10.85
CA GLY A 845 30.80 -31.37 10.62
C GLY A 845 30.88 -30.68 12.00
N ALA A 846 31.10 -29.37 12.17
CA ALA A 846 31.47 -28.28 11.26
C ALA A 846 31.98 -27.10 12.13
N GLU A 847 32.85 -26.22 11.61
CA GLU A 847 33.32 -25.01 12.31
C GLU A 847 33.32 -23.76 11.40
N ALA A 848 33.36 -22.56 12.00
CA ALA A 848 33.29 -21.25 11.36
C ALA A 848 34.67 -20.53 11.35
N PRO A 849 34.81 -19.26 10.88
CA PRO A 849 34.46 -18.13 11.76
C PRO A 849 34.06 -16.77 11.10
N ALA A 850 33.49 -15.89 11.95
CA ALA A 850 33.64 -14.43 12.03
C ALA A 850 33.24 -13.47 10.87
N GLU A 851 32.29 -12.59 11.18
CA GLU A 851 32.46 -11.12 11.05
C GLU A 851 32.48 -10.48 12.46
N GLY A 852 32.89 -9.22 12.59
CA GLY A 852 33.02 -8.56 13.90
C GLY A 852 32.71 -7.06 13.88
N ALA A 853 32.34 -6.51 15.05
CA ALA A 853 32.05 -5.10 15.25
C ALA A 853 32.72 -4.56 16.53
N THR A 854 33.12 -3.29 16.50
CA THR A 854 33.75 -2.52 17.60
C THR A 854 33.17 -1.10 17.60
N ALA A 855 33.04 -0.36 18.71
CA ALA A 855 33.14 -0.65 20.15
C ALA A 855 32.48 0.51 20.95
N ARG A 856 32.72 0.59 22.28
CA ARG A 856 32.35 1.65 23.28
C ARG A 856 31.07 1.34 24.09
N THR A 857 31.12 0.90 25.36
CA THR A 857 31.54 1.55 26.65
C THR A 857 30.44 2.49 27.21
N ASP A 858 30.00 2.46 28.48
CA ASP A 858 30.47 1.79 29.73
C ASP A 858 29.29 1.39 30.67
N GLY A 859 29.54 0.57 31.71
CA GLY A 859 28.62 0.40 32.86
C GLY A 859 28.68 -0.96 33.59
N ARG A 860 28.99 -0.98 34.89
CA ARG A 860 29.08 -2.14 35.83
C ARG A 860 28.75 -1.65 37.26
N PRO A 861 28.57 -2.49 38.30
CA PRO A 861 28.35 -3.96 38.38
C PRO A 861 27.01 -4.25 39.16
N GLU A 862 26.65 -5.35 39.85
CA GLU A 862 27.22 -6.70 40.13
C GLU A 862 26.26 -7.79 39.55
N GLY A 863 25.72 -8.86 40.18
CA GLY A 863 25.90 -9.57 41.47
C GLY A 863 24.60 -10.28 41.93
N GLU A 864 24.57 -11.43 42.63
CA GLU A 864 25.57 -12.48 42.88
C GLU A 864 24.83 -13.83 43.18
N ARG A 865 25.56 -14.91 43.55
CA ARG A 865 25.11 -16.33 43.64
C ARG A 865 23.98 -16.71 44.63
N GLY A 866 23.33 -17.85 44.37
CA GLY A 866 22.73 -18.76 45.38
C GLY A 866 23.76 -19.76 45.94
N PRO A 867 23.47 -21.07 46.19
CA PRO A 867 22.20 -21.82 46.23
C PRO A 867 22.09 -22.80 47.45
N ARG A 868 21.06 -23.69 47.52
CA ARG A 868 21.18 -25.15 47.83
C ARG A 868 19.83 -25.92 47.87
N ARG A 869 19.92 -27.26 47.97
CA ARG A 869 18.82 -28.26 48.06
C ARG A 869 18.87 -28.97 49.43
N GLU A 870 17.86 -29.78 49.79
CA GLU A 870 17.99 -31.24 49.92
C GLU A 870 16.65 -32.02 50.09
N ARG A 871 16.69 -33.31 49.67
CA ARG A 871 15.98 -34.58 50.04
C ARG A 871 14.68 -34.54 50.88
N GLY A 872 13.71 -35.45 50.75
CA GLY A 872 13.50 -36.72 49.99
C GLY A 872 12.46 -37.61 50.74
N GLY A 873 11.85 -38.69 50.25
CA GLY A 873 11.81 -39.42 48.96
C GLY A 873 11.13 -40.80 49.14
N ARG A 874 10.92 -41.60 48.06
CA ARG A 874 10.42 -43.01 48.04
C ARG A 874 8.94 -43.26 48.47
N ASP A 875 8.19 -44.24 47.94
CA ASP A 875 8.25 -44.99 46.65
C ASP A 875 6.95 -45.82 46.42
N ARG A 876 6.81 -46.41 45.21
CA ARG A 876 5.89 -47.49 44.76
C ARG A 876 4.43 -47.18 44.33
N PRO A 877 3.82 -48.01 43.43
CA PRO A 877 2.87 -47.49 42.43
C PRO A 877 1.64 -48.37 42.07
N ARG A 878 0.85 -47.90 41.08
CA ARG A 878 -0.18 -48.59 40.25
C ARG A 878 -1.48 -49.02 40.95
N GLY A 879 -2.60 -48.79 40.25
CA GLY A 879 -3.94 -49.29 40.57
C GLY A 879 -5.00 -48.52 39.77
N ASP A 880 -5.86 -49.23 39.04
CA ASP A 880 -6.87 -48.61 38.17
C ASP A 880 -8.25 -48.44 38.85
N ARG A 881 -9.12 -47.68 38.16
CA ARG A 881 -10.57 -47.50 38.42
C ARG A 881 -11.32 -48.87 38.50
N PRO A 882 -12.56 -49.00 39.04
CA PRO A 882 -13.67 -48.03 38.90
C PRO A 882 -14.76 -48.01 40.02
N GLN A 883 -15.90 -47.31 39.74
CA GLN A 883 -17.19 -47.30 40.47
C GLN A 883 -17.17 -46.58 41.86
N GLY A 884 -18.28 -46.04 42.38
CA GLY A 884 -19.60 -45.79 41.79
C GLY A 884 -20.67 -45.33 42.81
N GLU A 885 -21.68 -44.58 42.35
CA GLU A 885 -23.00 -44.32 42.96
C GLU A 885 -23.20 -43.44 44.24
N ARG A 886 -24.44 -42.89 44.32
CA ARG A 886 -25.28 -42.51 45.50
C ARG A 886 -24.94 -41.30 46.40
N ARG A 887 -25.50 -40.15 45.95
CA ARG A 887 -26.48 -39.24 46.61
C ARG A 887 -26.15 -38.53 47.95
N PRO A 888 -26.53 -37.23 48.09
CA PRO A 888 -26.46 -36.46 49.34
C PRO A 888 -27.76 -36.52 50.17
N ALA A 889 -27.71 -35.98 51.40
CA ALA A 889 -28.88 -35.63 52.23
C ALA A 889 -28.54 -34.44 53.17
N GLU A 890 -29.60 -33.77 53.65
CA GLU A 890 -29.63 -32.71 54.69
C GLU A 890 -28.97 -31.35 54.37
N ALA A 891 -29.48 -30.19 54.82
CA ALA A 891 -30.85 -29.74 55.16
C ALA A 891 -30.87 -28.20 55.30
N GLY A 892 -32.01 -27.51 55.05
CA GLY A 892 -32.20 -26.11 55.55
C GLY A 892 -32.92 -25.08 54.66
N ALA A 893 -34.25 -24.97 54.85
CA ALA A 893 -35.08 -23.74 54.80
C ALA A 893 -35.06 -22.74 53.60
N ALA A 894 -36.14 -22.82 52.80
CA ALA A 894 -37.06 -21.72 52.40
C ALA A 894 -36.60 -20.51 51.53
N PRO A 895 -37.19 -20.39 50.33
CA PRO A 895 -37.78 -19.13 49.86
C PRO A 895 -39.22 -19.29 49.28
N ALA A 896 -40.01 -18.21 49.29
CA ALA A 896 -41.38 -18.10 48.73
C ALA A 896 -41.71 -16.58 48.55
N GLU A 897 -42.59 -16.06 47.68
CA GLU A 897 -43.54 -16.55 46.65
C GLU A 897 -43.45 -15.58 45.43
N GLY A 898 -44.06 -15.77 44.24
CA GLY A 898 -44.84 -16.84 43.60
C GLY A 898 -44.61 -16.74 42.06
N GLY A 899 -44.96 -17.69 41.18
CA GLY A 899 -46.32 -18.21 40.88
C GLY A 899 -46.85 -17.49 39.61
N GLU A 900 -47.44 -18.10 38.58
CA GLU A 900 -47.92 -19.47 38.25
C GLU A 900 -48.13 -19.55 36.70
N ALA A 901 -48.33 -20.68 35.98
CA ALA A 901 -48.24 -22.12 36.26
C ALA A 901 -48.17 -22.95 34.93
N ALA A 902 -47.89 -24.26 35.07
CA ALA A 902 -48.36 -25.41 34.25
C ALA A 902 -48.03 -25.47 32.71
N GLN A 903 -47.21 -26.41 32.21
CA GLN A 903 -47.44 -27.87 31.99
C GLN A 903 -48.28 -28.21 30.72
N ALA A 904 -48.10 -29.33 30.00
CA ALA A 904 -47.05 -30.38 29.95
C ALA A 904 -47.14 -31.10 28.58
N ASP A 905 -46.04 -31.26 27.83
CA ASP A 905 -45.20 -32.46 27.74
C ASP A 905 -45.91 -33.83 27.50
N ARG A 906 -45.74 -34.39 26.28
CA ARG A 906 -45.20 -35.76 26.08
C ARG A 906 -44.94 -36.19 24.63
N ASN A 907 -43.77 -36.81 24.41
CA ASN A 907 -43.47 -37.92 23.46
C ASN A 907 -43.72 -37.71 21.94
N LYS A 908 -43.27 -38.57 21.00
CA LYS A 908 -41.95 -39.25 20.79
C LYS A 908 -41.94 -39.82 19.35
N ARG A 909 -40.75 -39.87 18.73
CA ARG A 909 -40.32 -40.70 17.56
C ARG A 909 -41.38 -41.57 16.84
N PHE A 910 -41.44 -41.50 15.50
CA PHE A 910 -40.76 -42.49 14.62
C PHE A 910 -40.71 -42.03 13.14
N ASP A 911 -40.30 -42.91 12.23
CA ASP A 911 -39.78 -42.66 10.87
C ASP A 911 -40.57 -43.45 9.79
N ARG A 912 -40.49 -43.00 8.52
CA ARG A 912 -40.71 -43.76 7.27
C ARG A 912 -42.15 -44.14 6.84
N PHE A 913 -42.62 -43.66 5.67
CA PHE A 913 -42.87 -44.45 4.43
C PHE A 913 -43.65 -43.70 3.28
N ARG A 914 -42.93 -43.33 2.22
CA ARG A 914 -43.12 -43.69 0.78
C ARG A 914 -44.54 -43.79 0.11
N GLY A 915 -44.83 -42.86 -0.82
CA GLY A 915 -45.61 -43.09 -2.07
C GLY A 915 -47.16 -42.99 -1.99
N PRO A 916 -47.90 -43.08 -3.13
CA PRO A 916 -47.49 -43.47 -4.49
C PRO A 916 -47.72 -42.40 -5.61
N ARG A 917 -47.57 -42.80 -6.88
CA ARG A 917 -47.87 -42.03 -8.13
C ARG A 917 -49.15 -42.55 -8.83
N PRO A 918 -49.65 -41.83 -9.85
CA PRO A 918 -50.04 -42.45 -11.13
C PRO A 918 -49.06 -42.16 -12.28
N GLN A 919 -49.12 -42.92 -13.38
CA GLN A 919 -48.17 -42.86 -14.51
C GLN A 919 -48.77 -43.48 -15.80
N GLY A 920 -48.39 -42.95 -16.98
CA GLY A 920 -48.75 -43.48 -18.32
C GLY A 920 -49.79 -42.62 -19.05
N ASP A 921 -49.76 -42.46 -20.39
CA ASP A 921 -48.78 -42.95 -21.37
C ASP A 921 -48.77 -42.10 -22.67
N ARG A 922 -47.65 -42.20 -23.42
CA ARG A 922 -47.44 -42.34 -24.89
C ARG A 922 -48.54 -41.99 -25.91
N ASP A 923 -48.27 -41.60 -27.17
CA ASP A 923 -47.06 -41.35 -27.99
C ASP A 923 -47.41 -40.23 -29.01
N SER A 924 -46.49 -39.50 -29.67
CA SER A 924 -45.89 -39.88 -30.97
C SER A 924 -45.28 -38.65 -31.71
N ARG A 925 -44.63 -38.85 -32.87
CA ARG A 925 -44.19 -37.81 -33.84
C ARG A 925 -44.79 -38.08 -35.24
N PRO A 926 -44.99 -37.03 -36.08
CA PRO A 926 -44.46 -37.08 -37.45
C PRO A 926 -43.88 -35.75 -37.99
N GLN A 927 -43.60 -35.67 -39.30
CA GLN A 927 -42.99 -34.55 -40.03
C GLN A 927 -43.98 -33.87 -41.02
N GLY A 928 -43.66 -32.66 -41.50
CA GLY A 928 -44.29 -31.99 -42.66
C GLY A 928 -45.57 -31.18 -42.35
N ASP A 929 -45.96 -30.15 -43.11
CA ASP A 929 -45.32 -29.45 -44.24
C ASP A 929 -45.81 -27.96 -44.35
N ARG A 930 -45.44 -27.22 -45.41
CA ARG A 930 -45.69 -25.75 -45.62
C ARG A 930 -47.09 -25.41 -46.20
N PRO A 931 -47.55 -24.12 -46.21
CA PRO A 931 -47.10 -23.01 -47.11
C PRO A 931 -46.62 -21.73 -46.34
N GLN A 932 -45.81 -20.77 -46.84
CA GLN A 932 -45.98 -19.72 -47.89
C GLN A 932 -47.18 -18.75 -47.68
N GLY A 933 -47.08 -17.41 -47.75
CA GLY A 933 -45.97 -16.43 -47.93
C GLY A 933 -46.18 -15.20 -47.00
N ASP A 934 -45.39 -14.12 -46.95
CA ASP A 934 -44.83 -13.26 -48.04
C ASP A 934 -43.49 -12.56 -47.64
N ARG A 935 -42.90 -11.66 -48.45
CA ARG A 935 -41.46 -11.26 -48.37
C ARG A 935 -41.07 -9.75 -48.42
N GLY A 936 -40.44 -9.28 -47.33
CA GLY A 936 -39.20 -8.43 -47.34
C GLY A 936 -39.29 -6.96 -47.80
N PRO A 937 -38.15 -6.27 -48.05
CA PRO A 937 -36.75 -6.62 -47.75
C PRO A 937 -35.92 -5.49 -47.05
N ARG A 938 -34.59 -5.67 -46.90
CA ARG A 938 -33.59 -4.64 -46.52
C ARG A 938 -32.87 -4.07 -47.76
N PRO A 939 -32.16 -2.92 -47.65
CA PRO A 939 -31.02 -2.60 -48.52
C PRO A 939 -29.69 -2.33 -47.76
N GLN A 940 -28.56 -2.31 -48.50
CA GLN A 940 -27.20 -2.01 -48.02
C GLN A 940 -26.32 -1.53 -49.22
N GLY A 941 -25.42 -0.54 -49.02
CA GLY A 941 -24.57 0.05 -50.08
C GLY A 941 -25.20 1.27 -50.79
N ASP A 942 -24.47 2.14 -51.50
CA ASP A 942 -23.02 2.16 -51.82
C ASP A 942 -22.54 3.60 -52.25
N ARG A 943 -21.22 3.88 -52.18
CA ARG A 943 -20.43 5.00 -52.77
C ARG A 943 -20.74 6.49 -52.43
N GLY A 944 -19.70 7.33 -52.59
CA GLY A 944 -19.70 8.81 -52.41
C GLY A 944 -19.43 9.57 -53.73
N PRO A 945 -19.13 10.90 -53.70
CA PRO A 945 -17.72 11.33 -53.87
C PRO A 945 -17.33 12.67 -53.20
N ARG A 946 -16.07 13.12 -53.40
CA ARG A 946 -15.53 14.48 -53.11
C ARG A 946 -15.82 15.47 -54.24
N PRO A 947 -15.60 16.79 -54.05
CA PRO A 947 -14.68 17.48 -55.00
C PRO A 947 -13.86 18.65 -54.43
N GLN A 948 -12.96 19.17 -55.29
CA GLN A 948 -12.24 20.45 -55.23
C GLN A 948 -12.11 20.94 -56.71
N GLY A 949 -12.00 22.22 -57.07
CA GLY A 949 -11.92 23.49 -56.31
C GLY A 949 -11.54 24.64 -57.27
N ASP A 950 -10.79 25.63 -56.76
CA ASP A 950 -10.05 26.67 -57.52
C ASP A 950 -10.83 27.90 -58.08
N ARG A 951 -10.09 29.02 -58.18
CA ARG A 951 -10.30 30.32 -58.88
C ARG A 951 -11.28 31.37 -58.33
N GLY A 952 -10.79 32.62 -58.33
CA GLY A 952 -11.57 33.87 -58.27
C GLY A 952 -11.06 34.84 -59.35
N PRO A 953 -11.40 36.15 -59.27
CA PRO A 953 -10.41 37.18 -59.60
C PRO A 953 -10.37 38.37 -58.59
N ARG A 954 -9.62 39.43 -58.91
CA ARG A 954 -9.24 40.56 -58.03
C ARG A 954 -9.78 41.93 -58.53
N ARG A 955 -9.54 42.97 -57.71
CA ARG A 955 -9.57 44.45 -57.96
C ARG A 955 -10.94 45.13 -57.77
N ASP A 956 -11.07 46.37 -57.30
CA ASP A 956 -10.22 47.42 -56.64
C ASP A 956 -11.22 48.51 -56.10
N ASP A 957 -11.01 49.57 -55.28
CA ASP A 957 -9.91 50.35 -54.62
C ASP A 957 -10.57 51.21 -53.47
N ARG A 958 -9.81 52.01 -52.69
CA ARG A 958 -10.21 53.21 -51.87
C ARG A 958 -10.64 53.12 -50.39
N SER A 959 -9.64 52.90 -49.52
CA SER A 959 -9.12 53.87 -48.50
C SER A 959 -9.95 54.43 -47.32
N ARG A 960 -9.25 54.53 -46.15
CA ARG A 960 -9.59 55.20 -44.86
C ARG A 960 -10.68 54.48 -44.04
N ASP A 961 -10.55 54.17 -42.75
CA ASP A 961 -9.57 54.45 -41.67
C ASP A 961 -9.82 53.41 -40.53
N ARG A 962 -8.98 53.10 -39.51
CA ARG A 962 -7.65 53.52 -39.02
C ARG A 962 -7.06 52.42 -38.07
N ASP A 963 -5.87 52.68 -37.51
CA ASP A 963 -5.28 52.17 -36.24
C ASP A 963 -5.17 50.65 -35.99
N ARG A 964 -3.96 50.11 -36.26
CA ARG A 964 -3.24 49.11 -35.44
C ARG A 964 -1.78 48.94 -35.89
N GLY A 965 -0.82 49.14 -34.98
CA GLY A 965 0.52 48.51 -35.04
C GLY A 965 0.47 47.17 -34.29
N GLU A 966 1.14 46.07 -34.67
CA GLU A 966 2.49 45.86 -35.24
C GLU A 966 3.64 46.11 -34.23
N ARG A 967 4.67 45.25 -34.08
CA ARG A 967 4.96 43.95 -34.73
C ARG A 967 6.05 43.13 -33.97
N SER A 968 5.85 41.80 -33.88
CA SER A 968 6.81 40.68 -34.13
C SER A 968 8.30 40.63 -33.65
N TYR A 969 8.76 39.38 -33.46
CA TYR A 969 10.14 38.80 -33.61
C TYR A 969 11.11 38.64 -32.41
N SER A 970 11.31 37.37 -32.04
CA SER A 970 12.55 36.62 -31.67
C SER A 970 13.73 37.24 -30.88
N PHE A 971 14.03 36.58 -29.74
CA PHE A 971 15.34 36.11 -29.23
C PHE A 971 16.63 36.43 -30.03
N PRO A 972 17.79 36.73 -29.38
CA PRO A 972 18.45 35.73 -28.51
C PRO A 972 19.32 36.24 -27.33
N ALA A 973 19.87 35.25 -26.58
CA ALA A 973 21.00 35.31 -25.65
C ALA A 973 20.84 36.16 -24.36
N GLY A 974 21.40 35.67 -23.24
CA GLY A 974 21.29 36.31 -21.92
C GLY A 974 22.64 36.51 -21.23
N ASN A 975 22.60 37.00 -19.98
CA ASN A 975 23.61 36.70 -18.97
C ASN A 975 23.04 36.90 -17.54
N GLU A 976 23.82 36.53 -16.52
CA GLU A 976 23.46 36.57 -15.10
C GLU A 976 23.31 37.99 -14.51
N SER A 977 22.43 38.18 -13.51
CA SER A 977 22.60 39.13 -12.40
C SER A 977 21.54 38.94 -11.29
N LYS A 978 21.76 39.55 -10.11
CA LYS A 978 21.01 39.37 -8.85
C LYS A 978 19.95 40.48 -8.61
N PRO A 979 19.05 40.35 -7.61
CA PRO A 979 17.67 40.84 -7.75
C PRO A 979 17.38 42.26 -7.25
N GLY A 980 16.33 42.84 -7.84
CA GLY A 980 15.53 43.97 -7.35
C GLY A 980 14.27 44.10 -8.22
N ALA A 981 13.13 44.63 -7.76
CA ALA A 981 12.73 45.02 -6.42
C ALA A 981 11.22 44.73 -6.23
N ALA A 982 10.70 44.73 -5.01
CA ALA A 982 9.29 44.44 -4.74
C ALA A 982 8.37 45.64 -5.08
N ASP A 983 7.19 45.33 -5.61
CA ASP A 983 6.12 46.27 -5.96
C ASP A 983 5.64 47.06 -4.72
N PRO A 984 5.65 48.42 -4.74
CA PRO A 984 5.19 49.24 -3.62
C PRO A 984 3.72 49.04 -3.22
N ASP A 985 2.83 48.72 -4.16
CA ASP A 985 1.38 48.73 -3.94
C ASP A 985 0.80 47.34 -3.62
N SER A 986 1.67 46.35 -3.35
CA SER A 986 1.24 45.03 -2.88
C SER A 986 0.61 45.11 -1.48
N PRO A 987 -0.63 44.58 -1.26
CA PRO A 987 -1.29 44.64 0.05
C PRO A 987 -0.55 43.84 1.16
N PHE A 988 0.43 43.00 0.80
CA PHE A 988 1.28 42.30 1.76
C PHE A 988 2.39 43.19 2.36
N ALA A 989 2.76 44.30 1.71
CA ALA A 989 3.78 45.23 2.22
C ALA A 989 3.33 45.95 3.51
N ALA A 990 2.03 46.23 3.64
CA ALA A 990 1.45 46.85 4.85
C ALA A 990 1.55 45.93 6.09
N LEU A 991 1.41 44.61 5.90
CA LEU A 991 1.51 43.62 6.98
C LEU A 991 2.93 43.42 7.50
N ALA A 992 3.95 43.58 6.64
CA ALA A 992 5.36 43.53 7.04
C ALA A 992 5.75 44.68 7.97
N ARG A 993 5.27 45.91 7.69
CA ARG A 993 5.59 47.12 8.48
C ARG A 993 4.98 47.14 9.89
N LEU A 994 3.99 46.29 10.18
CA LEU A 994 3.38 46.16 11.52
C LEU A 994 4.03 45.09 12.41
N LYS A 995 5.01 44.31 11.91
CA LYS A 995 5.64 43.21 12.66
C LYS A 995 7.09 43.43 13.10
N LEU A 996 7.70 44.56 12.75
CA LEU A 996 9.09 44.92 13.11
C LEU A 996 9.12 46.15 14.06
N GLY A 997 8.18 46.18 15.02
CA GLY A 997 7.91 47.34 15.86
C GLY A 997 7.77 47.04 17.36
N LYS A 998 8.40 45.97 17.86
CA LYS A 998 8.61 45.67 19.28
C LYS A 998 9.58 44.49 19.43
N ASN A 999 10.51 44.63 20.40
CA ASN A 999 11.73 43.82 20.61
C ASN A 999 12.74 43.98 19.47
#